data_AF-A0A822BHE7-F1
#
_entry.id   AF-A0A822BHE7-F1
#
_cell.length_a   1.000
_cell.length_b   1.000
_cell.length_c   1.000
_cell.angle_alpha   90.00
_cell.angle_beta   90.00
_cell.angle_gamma   90.00
#
_symmetry.space_group_name_H-M   'P 1'
#
loop_
_entity.id
_entity.type
_entity.pdbx_description
1 polymer ?
#
loop_
_entity_poly.entity_id
_entity_poly.type
_entity_poly.pdbx_seq_one_letter_code
_entity_poly.pdbx_strand_id
1 'polypeptide(L)'
;ILAVWKSGAAYVPIDPSYPDERIQFILQDTKAKIIIANKKYIIRLDPYDLVKIEIESISTTVNDNRNNENVQPICSSNNLAYVIYTSGTTGKPKGVMIEHTGVINLKIALTELFQLKSRAESVLSFSNYVFDHFVEQMTYALLNSQVLVILNDEMRVDKPRLYQYLNMHKVTYLSGTPSVLQEYDYEQLSHIIRIDAVGEDFSEIIFNKIRSKFNGLIINGYGPTEISITSHKKLYYIHEKRINKSIGKQIANTSCYVLDKNLKQLPIGAIGELYIGGIGVARGYLNRPELTNERFLSNPFQTEEEKKEGKNARIYKTGDLVRWLPDGEIEYLGRNDFQVKIRGIRIELGEIETILSSYQGVKQSVVLAKDYKNKNTDTSSTKYLVGYYLSDNDIIESDLKQFMQMKLPVYMIPNRLVRIKKIPVTVNGKLDARALPDIDFSIDEENYIAPRNELEMELCKLWSNLLGIEKIGIMDDFFRLGGDSISALQIVGRLRETYGLSVSVKDIFVFNTIEKLYDNKLKTQLIYSNDVNQSLNTTELAESKQENSSHSLLPIQEYFFKKTNFVHNHLNQYVIFSIAQFDENKFKDCLGKLIEYHEAFRVRFKKYDGNKYSQYYETNIDSKEINLVRIKNSKSIEINFETELNNLLNKNMDIENGPMYMYMTEQTQKLLKFQKTYDVEKLDYPLAAVAYETVKNESITFVLHYAGELFEDDTINDLLDVTNELLIQIANNQITLMTELNFLPIKQLNKINQWNNTDKEFPLNKKQATLHQLFEEEAEKSPDKVAV
;
A
#
# COMPACT_ATOMS: atom_id res chain seq x y z
N ILE A 1 10.27 11.97 26.88
CA ILE A 1 11.27 11.20 26.09
C ILE A 1 12.62 11.90 26.08
N LEU A 2 12.80 13.05 25.41
CA LEU A 2 14.12 13.72 25.32
C LEU A 2 14.77 14.02 26.68
N ALA A 3 13.98 14.42 27.69
CA ALA A 3 14.48 14.64 29.05
C ALA A 3 15.08 13.36 29.67
N VAL A 4 14.47 12.19 29.40
CA VAL A 4 14.94 10.89 29.89
C VAL A 4 16.26 10.49 29.21
N TRP A 5 16.37 10.72 27.89
CA TRP A 5 17.65 10.52 27.18
C TRP A 5 18.73 11.46 27.68
N LYS A 6 18.41 12.74 27.89
CA LYS A 6 19.36 13.72 28.45
C LYS A 6 19.82 13.36 29.87
N SER A 7 18.97 12.73 30.69
CA SER A 7 19.37 12.23 32.00
C SER A 7 20.21 10.95 31.95
N GLY A 8 20.51 10.41 30.77
CA GLY A 8 21.25 9.15 30.58
C GLY A 8 20.43 7.89 30.82
N ALA A 9 19.11 7.99 30.92
CA ALA A 9 18.22 6.87 31.15
C ALA A 9 17.52 6.41 29.86
N ALA A 10 17.06 5.17 29.84
CA ALA A 10 16.17 4.64 28.82
C ALA A 10 14.71 4.86 29.22
N TYR A 11 13.82 5.11 28.27
CA TYR A 11 12.39 5.18 28.54
C TYR A 11 11.67 3.88 28.16
N VAL A 12 10.54 3.64 28.82
CA VAL A 12 9.60 2.57 28.48
C VAL A 12 8.23 3.21 28.24
N PRO A 13 7.70 3.21 27.01
CA PRO A 13 6.41 3.80 26.72
C PRO A 13 5.28 2.87 27.20
N ILE A 14 4.29 3.43 27.89
CA ILE A 14 3.10 2.71 28.36
C ILE A 14 1.87 3.48 27.88
N ASP A 15 0.96 2.81 27.17
CA ASP A 15 -0.29 3.42 26.72
C ASP A 15 -1.31 3.47 27.89
N PRO A 16 -1.87 4.64 28.24
CA PRO A 16 -2.91 4.75 29.27
C PRO A 16 -4.19 3.98 28.96
N SER A 17 -4.41 3.52 27.74
CA SER A 17 -5.53 2.65 27.37
C SER A 17 -5.29 1.17 27.68
N TYR A 18 -4.05 0.76 28.00
CA TYR A 18 -3.76 -0.62 28.37
C TYR A 18 -4.50 -1.03 29.64
N PRO A 19 -4.92 -2.30 29.78
CA PRO A 19 -5.49 -2.82 31.02
C PRO A 19 -4.51 -2.75 32.19
N ASP A 20 -5.03 -2.67 33.43
CA ASP A 20 -4.22 -2.55 34.64
C ASP A 20 -3.22 -3.70 34.80
N GLU A 21 -3.64 -4.94 34.51
CA GLU A 21 -2.75 -6.11 34.57
C GLU A 21 -1.54 -5.97 33.63
N ARG A 22 -1.74 -5.39 32.44
CA ARG A 22 -0.65 -5.17 31.48
C ARG A 22 0.30 -4.07 31.94
N ILE A 23 -0.22 -2.99 32.50
CA ILE A 23 0.61 -1.92 33.08
C ILE A 23 1.41 -2.48 34.26
N GLN A 24 0.76 -3.22 35.16
CA GLN A 24 1.39 -3.89 36.30
C GLN A 24 2.54 -4.81 35.83
N PHE A 25 2.29 -5.64 34.81
CA PHE A 25 3.31 -6.51 34.24
C PHE A 25 4.54 -5.72 33.75
N ILE A 26 4.33 -4.64 32.99
CA ILE A 26 5.43 -3.81 32.48
C ILE A 26 6.21 -3.17 33.64
N LEU A 27 5.53 -2.64 34.66
CA LEU A 27 6.19 -2.03 35.82
C LEU A 27 7.02 -3.07 36.61
N GLN A 28 6.49 -4.27 36.81
CA GLN A 28 7.17 -5.37 37.50
C GLN A 28 8.40 -5.89 36.74
N ASP A 29 8.28 -6.04 35.42
CA ASP A 29 9.37 -6.54 34.59
C ASP A 29 10.48 -5.49 34.42
N THR A 30 10.11 -4.22 34.22
CA THR A 30 11.10 -3.12 34.11
C THR A 30 11.77 -2.76 35.42
N LYS A 31 11.08 -2.95 36.55
CA LYS A 31 11.49 -2.42 37.87
C LYS A 31 11.82 -0.93 37.81
N ALA A 32 11.06 -0.18 37.00
CA ALA A 32 11.27 1.25 36.83
C ALA A 32 11.08 1.99 38.16
N LYS A 33 12.02 2.87 38.51
CA LYS A 33 11.98 3.65 39.75
C LYS A 33 11.16 4.94 39.64
N ILE A 34 10.97 5.42 38.42
CA ILE A 34 10.33 6.71 38.11
C ILE A 34 9.29 6.46 37.02
N ILE A 35 8.09 7.03 37.20
CA ILE A 35 7.10 7.18 36.15
C ILE A 35 6.80 8.65 35.93
N ILE A 36 6.58 9.02 34.67
CA ILE A 36 6.17 10.36 34.28
C ILE A 36 4.78 10.23 33.66
N ALA A 37 3.80 10.92 34.22
CA ALA A 37 2.42 10.89 33.74
C ALA A 37 1.79 12.27 33.90
N ASN A 38 0.69 12.51 33.19
CA ASN A 38 -0.13 13.69 33.42
C ASN A 38 -1.07 13.48 34.61
N LYS A 39 -1.66 14.57 35.11
CA LYS A 39 -2.60 14.53 36.25
C LYS A 39 -3.73 13.51 36.09
N LYS A 40 -4.23 13.36 34.86
CA LYS A 40 -5.35 12.44 34.55
C LYS A 40 -4.99 10.98 34.80
N TYR A 41 -3.77 10.56 34.47
CA TYR A 41 -3.37 9.15 34.53
C TYR A 41 -2.51 8.81 35.75
N ILE A 42 -1.93 9.80 36.42
CA ILE A 42 -1.04 9.57 37.57
C ILE A 42 -1.74 8.92 38.76
N ILE A 43 -3.04 9.22 38.98
CA ILE A 43 -3.88 8.64 40.04
C ILE A 43 -4.00 7.11 39.87
N ARG A 44 -4.07 6.63 38.63
CA ARG A 44 -4.13 5.19 38.31
C ARG A 44 -2.88 4.44 38.77
N LEU A 45 -1.81 5.17 39.09
CA LEU A 45 -0.53 4.63 39.51
C LEU A 45 -0.36 4.66 41.04
N ASP A 46 -1.35 5.13 41.79
CA ASP A 46 -1.36 5.17 43.27
C ASP A 46 -0.97 3.85 43.94
N PRO A 47 -1.44 2.67 43.47
CA PRO A 47 -1.10 1.38 44.07
C PRO A 47 0.38 0.98 43.97
N TYR A 48 1.20 1.66 43.15
CA TYR A 48 2.58 1.28 42.90
C TYR A 48 3.58 2.17 43.65
N ASP A 49 4.56 1.53 44.30
CA ASP A 49 5.64 2.17 45.04
C ASP A 49 6.79 2.58 44.10
N LEU A 50 6.64 3.77 43.51
CA LEU A 50 7.62 4.38 42.61
C LEU A 50 7.49 5.89 42.61
N VAL A 51 8.56 6.59 42.20
CA VAL A 51 8.56 8.06 42.14
C VAL A 51 7.67 8.51 40.98
N LYS A 52 6.62 9.25 41.30
CA LYS A 52 5.63 9.74 40.33
C LYS A 52 5.91 11.21 40.06
N ILE A 53 6.20 11.53 38.80
CA ILE A 53 6.41 12.90 38.34
C ILE A 53 5.20 13.31 37.51
N GLU A 54 4.43 14.28 38.02
CA GLU A 54 3.34 14.92 37.29
C GLU A 54 3.92 15.90 36.27
N ILE A 55 3.60 15.73 34.98
CA ILE A 55 4.19 16.57 33.92
C ILE A 55 3.82 18.04 34.08
N GLU A 56 2.60 18.32 34.57
CA GLU A 56 2.12 19.67 34.83
C GLU A 56 2.92 20.36 35.94
N SER A 57 3.34 19.63 36.98
CA SER A 57 4.14 20.18 38.08
C SER A 57 5.58 20.49 37.68
N ILE A 58 6.08 19.88 36.59
CA ILE A 58 7.40 20.24 36.03
C ILE A 58 7.36 21.69 35.54
N SER A 59 6.29 22.11 34.86
CA SER A 59 6.18 23.47 34.31
C SER A 59 6.21 24.57 35.37
N THR A 60 5.64 24.31 36.55
CA THR A 60 5.65 25.23 37.69
C THR A 60 7.01 25.25 38.38
N THR A 61 7.64 24.09 38.58
CA THR A 61 8.95 23.97 39.25
C THR A 61 10.11 24.54 38.40
N VAL A 62 10.03 24.45 37.07
CA VAL A 62 11.06 24.95 36.14
C VAL A 62 11.11 26.49 36.08
N ASN A 63 10.05 27.19 36.46
CA ASN A 63 10.06 28.66 36.49
C ASN A 63 10.91 29.25 37.62
N ASP A 64 11.20 28.50 38.69
CA ASP A 64 11.93 29.00 39.86
C ASP A 64 13.46 28.75 39.79
N ASN A 65 13.93 27.81 38.95
CA ASN A 65 15.35 27.47 38.79
C ASN A 65 15.69 27.06 37.34
N ARG A 66 15.66 28.03 36.40
CA ARG A 66 16.03 27.78 34.99
C ARG A 66 17.54 27.58 34.83
N ASN A 67 18.00 26.32 34.87
CA ASN A 67 19.25 25.97 34.20
C ASN A 67 18.92 25.44 32.79
N ASN A 68 19.08 26.30 31.78
CA ASN A 68 18.86 25.96 30.38
C ASN A 68 20.12 25.41 29.69
N GLU A 69 21.20 25.17 30.42
CA GLU A 69 22.40 24.56 29.87
C GLU A 69 22.15 23.09 29.52
N ASN A 70 22.83 22.63 28.46
CA ASN A 70 22.82 21.20 28.15
C ASN A 70 23.53 20.45 29.28
N VAL A 71 22.84 19.45 29.83
CA VAL A 71 23.46 18.49 30.75
C VAL A 71 24.62 17.77 30.07
N GLN A 72 25.69 17.53 30.83
CA GLN A 72 26.82 16.76 30.36
C GLN A 72 26.36 15.32 30.04
N PRO A 73 26.69 14.77 28.86
CA PRO A 73 26.34 13.39 28.53
C PRO A 73 27.04 12.42 29.49
N ILE A 74 26.25 11.68 30.28
CA ILE A 74 26.77 10.65 31.20
C ILE A 74 26.60 9.22 30.66
N CYS A 75 25.97 9.06 29.49
CA CYS A 75 25.73 7.79 28.82
C CYS A 75 26.60 7.64 27.56
N SER A 76 26.97 6.41 27.22
CA SER A 76 27.59 6.05 25.94
C SER A 76 26.53 5.58 24.93
N SER A 77 26.90 5.49 23.65
CA SER A 77 26.00 5.03 22.58
C SER A 77 25.49 3.60 22.80
N ASN A 78 26.25 2.77 23.51
CA ASN A 78 25.90 1.39 23.83
C ASN A 78 24.96 1.30 25.05
N ASN A 79 24.55 2.41 25.67
CA ASN A 79 23.48 2.38 26.66
C ASN A 79 22.10 2.30 25.99
N LEU A 80 21.12 1.81 26.74
CA LEU A 80 19.74 1.68 26.25
C LEU A 80 19.14 3.06 25.95
N ALA A 81 18.53 3.20 24.79
CA ALA A 81 17.69 4.34 24.44
C ALA A 81 16.24 4.11 24.91
N TYR A 82 15.73 2.90 24.71
CA TYR A 82 14.37 2.53 25.12
C TYR A 82 14.18 1.02 25.26
N VAL A 83 13.08 0.65 25.92
CA VAL A 83 12.55 -0.72 25.90
C VAL A 83 11.11 -0.67 25.40
N ILE A 84 10.79 -1.41 24.33
CA ILE A 84 9.43 -1.52 23.80
C ILE A 84 8.94 -2.95 23.99
N TYR A 85 7.73 -3.10 24.53
CA TYR A 85 7.10 -4.40 24.76
C TYR A 85 6.35 -4.86 23.53
N THR A 86 6.76 -6.00 22.99
CA THR A 86 6.05 -6.71 21.93
C THR A 86 5.31 -7.93 22.51
N SER A 87 4.41 -8.52 21.71
CA SER A 87 3.75 -9.78 22.07
C SER A 87 4.77 -10.92 22.19
N GLY A 88 4.55 -11.87 23.09
CA GLY A 88 5.49 -12.98 23.32
C GLY A 88 4.94 -14.36 22.96
N THR A 89 5.80 -15.21 22.38
CA THR A 89 5.49 -16.62 22.03
C THR A 89 5.09 -17.47 23.23
N THR A 90 5.59 -17.13 24.44
CA THR A 90 5.27 -17.81 25.71
C THR A 90 4.01 -17.26 26.39
N GLY A 91 3.28 -16.39 25.68
CA GLY A 91 2.05 -15.74 26.14
C GLY A 91 2.21 -14.64 27.18
N LYS A 92 3.43 -14.14 27.38
CA LYS A 92 3.70 -12.91 28.15
C LYS A 92 4.42 -11.90 27.28
N PRO A 93 4.14 -10.59 27.39
CA PRO A 93 4.86 -9.57 26.63
C PRO A 93 6.38 -9.63 26.86
N LYS A 94 7.16 -9.30 25.83
CA LYS A 94 8.63 -9.31 25.87
C LYS A 94 9.18 -7.90 25.61
N GLY A 95 10.01 -7.39 26.52
CA GLY A 95 10.63 -6.07 26.39
C GLY A 95 11.88 -6.14 25.50
N VAL A 96 11.84 -5.52 24.32
CA VAL A 96 12.99 -5.45 23.41
C VAL A 96 13.89 -4.28 23.82
N MET A 97 15.15 -4.59 24.15
CA MET A 97 16.12 -3.61 24.65
C MET A 97 16.93 -2.98 23.50
N ILE A 98 16.63 -1.72 23.17
CA ILE A 98 17.28 -0.99 22.07
C ILE A 98 18.29 0.02 22.60
N GLU A 99 19.48 0.03 21.99
CA GLU A 99 20.59 0.93 22.33
C GLU A 99 20.56 2.21 21.48
N HIS A 100 21.18 3.28 22.00
CA HIS A 100 21.30 4.55 21.25
C HIS A 100 22.00 4.36 19.91
N THR A 101 23.01 3.50 19.84
CA THR A 101 23.75 3.22 18.60
C THR A 101 22.82 2.79 17.46
N GLY A 102 21.87 1.87 17.71
CA GLY A 102 20.92 1.40 16.70
C GLY A 102 20.00 2.52 16.19
N VAL A 103 19.51 3.37 17.10
CA VAL A 103 18.66 4.52 16.78
C VAL A 103 19.41 5.56 15.94
N ILE A 104 20.65 5.87 16.30
CA ILE A 104 21.48 6.84 15.58
C ILE A 104 21.88 6.29 14.20
N ASN A 105 22.20 5.00 14.10
CA ASN A 105 22.46 4.37 12.81
C ASN A 105 21.26 4.49 11.87
N LEU A 106 20.06 4.16 12.35
CA LEU A 106 18.84 4.29 11.55
C LEU A 106 18.66 5.72 11.05
N LYS A 107 18.82 6.71 11.94
CA LYS A 107 18.74 8.13 11.57
C LYS A 107 19.70 8.44 10.42
N ILE A 108 20.99 8.09 10.57
CA ILE A 108 22.02 8.41 9.57
C ILE A 108 21.69 7.71 8.25
N ALA A 109 21.38 6.42 8.30
CA ALA A 109 21.06 5.62 7.12
C ALA A 109 19.87 6.18 6.35
N LEU A 110 18.80 6.59 7.04
CA LEU A 110 17.61 7.18 6.40
C LEU A 110 17.87 8.60 5.88
N THR A 111 18.67 9.42 6.58
CA THR A 111 19.09 10.74 6.10
C THR A 111 19.82 10.62 4.76
N GLU A 112 20.75 9.66 4.64
CA GLU A 112 21.50 9.39 3.41
C GLU A 112 20.61 8.80 2.32
N LEU A 113 19.84 7.76 2.64
CA LEU A 113 18.96 7.06 1.71
C LEU A 113 17.94 7.99 1.05
N PHE A 114 17.37 8.91 1.83
CA PHE A 114 16.39 9.87 1.32
C PHE A 114 17.01 11.17 0.80
N GLN A 115 18.35 11.29 0.82
CA GLN A 115 19.10 12.47 0.40
C GLN A 115 18.53 13.77 0.98
N LEU A 116 18.26 13.77 2.30
CA LEU A 116 17.66 14.92 2.94
C LEU A 116 18.60 16.14 2.89
N LYS A 117 18.29 17.10 2.02
CA LYS A 117 19.08 18.33 1.80
C LYS A 117 18.47 19.58 2.45
N SER A 118 17.24 19.49 2.99
CA SER A 118 16.43 20.65 3.39
C SER A 118 15.97 20.59 4.85
N ARG A 119 16.00 21.75 5.52
CA ARG A 119 15.41 21.99 6.86
C ARG A 119 13.88 22.22 6.82
N ALA A 120 13.28 22.36 5.64
CA ALA A 120 11.90 22.83 5.47
C ALA A 120 10.86 21.71 5.39
N GLU A 121 11.22 20.48 5.76
CA GLU A 121 10.32 19.33 5.73
C GLU A 121 9.64 19.12 7.08
N SER A 122 8.47 18.48 7.04
CA SER A 122 7.74 18.07 8.24
C SER A 122 7.26 16.63 8.13
N VAL A 123 7.31 15.96 9.28
CA VAL A 123 7.11 14.52 9.45
C VAL A 123 5.89 14.34 10.34
N LEU A 124 4.93 13.52 9.89
CA LEU A 124 3.78 13.18 10.71
C LEU A 124 4.14 12.13 11.76
N SER A 125 3.87 12.42 13.02
CA SER A 125 3.88 11.44 14.10
C SER A 125 2.59 10.61 14.07
N PHE A 126 2.50 9.68 13.13
CA PHE A 126 1.34 8.83 12.95
C PHE A 126 1.40 7.60 13.85
N SER A 127 2.57 7.01 14.08
CA SER A 127 2.64 5.80 14.92
C SER A 127 2.36 6.13 16.39
N ASN A 128 1.68 5.23 17.10
CA ASN A 128 1.56 5.35 18.55
C ASN A 128 2.96 5.18 19.17
N TYR A 129 3.28 5.98 20.18
CA TYR A 129 4.59 6.05 20.84
C TYR A 129 4.99 4.80 21.61
N VAL A 130 4.08 3.84 21.79
CA VAL A 130 4.39 2.48 22.29
C VAL A 130 4.97 1.56 21.22
N PHE A 131 4.94 1.96 19.95
CA PHE A 131 5.59 1.25 18.85
C PHE A 131 6.88 1.96 18.43
N ASP A 132 7.82 1.18 17.94
CA ASP A 132 9.18 1.61 17.62
C ASP A 132 9.20 2.55 16.40
N HIS A 133 8.26 2.42 15.46
CA HIS A 133 8.18 3.31 14.30
C HIS A 133 7.88 4.78 14.67
N PHE A 134 7.30 5.06 15.85
CA PHE A 134 7.26 6.44 16.36
C PHE A 134 8.67 7.01 16.59
N VAL A 135 9.63 6.19 17.00
CA VAL A 135 11.01 6.60 17.20
C VAL A 135 11.67 6.95 15.87
N GLU A 136 11.41 6.20 14.80
CA GLU A 136 11.82 6.57 13.44
C GLU A 136 11.28 7.95 13.08
N GLN A 137 9.96 8.18 13.20
CA GLN A 137 9.34 9.47 12.90
C GLN A 137 9.92 10.62 13.74
N MET A 138 10.04 10.42 15.06
CA MET A 138 10.55 11.43 15.99
C MET A 138 12.01 11.78 15.70
N THR A 139 12.87 10.78 15.54
CA THR A 139 14.31 11.01 15.32
C THR A 139 14.58 11.52 13.91
N TYR A 140 13.85 11.01 12.92
CA TYR A 140 13.91 11.49 11.55
C TYR A 140 13.57 12.98 11.46
N ALA A 141 12.56 13.44 12.19
CA ALA A 141 12.21 14.85 12.23
C ALA A 141 13.23 15.66 13.05
N LEU A 142 13.34 15.36 14.35
CA LEU A 142 14.05 16.23 15.30
C LEU A 142 15.57 16.26 15.04
N LEU A 143 16.17 15.14 14.65
CA LEU A 143 17.62 15.05 14.43
C LEU A 143 18.04 15.50 13.02
N ASN A 144 17.09 15.78 12.12
CA ASN A 144 17.35 16.45 10.84
C ASN A 144 16.88 17.92 10.83
N SER A 145 16.58 18.49 12.00
CA SER A 145 16.10 19.87 12.14
C SER A 145 14.79 20.14 11.39
N GLN A 146 13.93 19.13 11.29
CA GLN A 146 12.61 19.17 10.68
C GLN A 146 11.51 19.28 11.74
N VAL A 147 10.28 19.52 11.31
CA VAL A 147 9.13 19.65 12.22
C VAL A 147 8.46 18.28 12.42
N LEU A 148 8.31 17.85 13.67
CA LEU A 148 7.46 16.71 14.02
C LEU A 148 6.02 17.20 14.28
N VAL A 149 5.08 16.76 13.45
CA VAL A 149 3.67 17.14 13.55
C VAL A 149 2.93 16.07 14.36
N ILE A 150 2.43 16.43 15.54
CA ILE A 150 1.74 15.51 16.46
C ILE A 150 0.24 15.50 16.17
N LEU A 151 -0.32 14.31 15.98
CA LEU A 151 -1.75 14.13 15.82
C LEU A 151 -2.43 13.91 17.17
N ASN A 152 -3.62 14.49 17.33
CA ASN A 152 -4.56 14.02 18.34
C ASN A 152 -5.35 12.81 17.80
N ASP A 153 -5.89 11.99 18.70
CA ASP A 153 -6.58 10.76 18.29
C ASP A 153 -7.88 11.03 17.53
N GLU A 154 -8.56 12.14 17.80
CA GLU A 154 -9.79 12.56 17.11
C GLU A 154 -9.54 12.95 15.64
N MET A 155 -8.37 13.49 15.30
CA MET A 155 -8.04 13.85 13.91
C MET A 155 -7.67 12.62 13.09
N ARG A 156 -7.21 11.53 13.70
CA ARG A 156 -6.97 10.27 12.98
C ARG A 156 -8.26 9.74 12.33
N VAL A 157 -9.39 10.12 12.90
CA VAL A 157 -10.71 9.57 12.57
C VAL A 157 -11.54 10.46 11.62
N ASP A 158 -11.18 11.74 11.51
CA ASP A 158 -11.84 12.76 10.69
C ASP A 158 -10.93 13.12 9.50
N LYS A 159 -11.10 12.41 8.36
CA LYS A 159 -10.24 12.58 7.17
C LYS A 159 -10.22 14.02 6.64
N PRO A 160 -11.35 14.74 6.49
CA PRO A 160 -11.32 16.14 6.07
C PRO A 160 -10.51 17.03 7.01
N ARG A 161 -10.71 16.91 8.32
CA ARG A 161 -9.94 17.67 9.32
C ARG A 161 -8.46 17.27 9.32
N LEU A 162 -8.16 15.99 9.14
CA LEU A 162 -6.79 15.50 9.00
C LEU A 162 -6.11 16.12 7.79
N TYR A 163 -6.74 16.13 6.61
CA TYR A 163 -6.14 16.69 5.40
C TYR A 163 -5.88 18.19 5.53
N GLN A 164 -6.83 18.93 6.09
CA GLN A 164 -6.62 20.34 6.42
C GLN A 164 -5.43 20.53 7.35
N TYR A 165 -5.31 19.71 8.39
CA TYR A 165 -4.21 19.76 9.35
C TYR A 165 -2.85 19.42 8.71
N LEU A 166 -2.79 18.36 7.90
CA LEU A 166 -1.58 17.96 7.18
C LEU A 166 -1.12 19.03 6.20
N ASN A 167 -2.03 19.65 5.47
CA ASN A 167 -1.71 20.74 4.55
C ASN A 167 -1.28 22.02 5.29
N MET A 168 -1.98 22.39 6.36
CA MET A 168 -1.64 23.55 7.19
C MET A 168 -0.20 23.44 7.75
N HIS A 169 0.20 22.25 8.17
CA HIS A 169 1.55 21.97 8.67
C HIS A 169 2.54 21.50 7.59
N LYS A 170 2.13 21.56 6.32
CA LYS A 170 2.94 21.21 5.14
C LYS A 170 3.64 19.85 5.24
N VAL A 171 2.94 18.84 5.77
CA VAL A 171 3.49 17.49 5.97
C VAL A 171 4.05 16.94 4.67
N THR A 172 5.32 16.51 4.71
CA THR A 172 6.07 16.01 3.56
C THR A 172 6.30 14.50 3.59
N TYR A 173 6.38 13.94 4.81
CA TYR A 173 6.58 12.51 5.05
C TYR A 173 5.42 11.95 5.87
N LEU A 174 4.77 10.93 5.31
CA LEU A 174 3.73 10.14 5.95
C LEU A 174 4.20 8.69 6.02
N SER A 175 3.99 8.06 7.17
CA SER A 175 4.19 6.62 7.29
C SER A 175 3.01 5.95 7.95
N GLY A 176 2.82 4.69 7.61
CA GLY A 176 1.67 3.91 8.08
C GLY A 176 1.69 2.51 7.49
N THR A 177 0.66 1.74 7.82
CA THR A 177 0.51 0.42 7.25
C THR A 177 -0.06 0.52 5.85
N PRO A 178 0.26 -0.42 4.93
CA PRO A 178 -0.39 -0.51 3.62
C PRO A 178 -1.92 -0.36 3.69
N SER A 179 -2.56 -1.01 4.67
CA SER A 179 -4.01 -0.95 4.87
C SER A 179 -4.54 0.44 5.23
N VAL A 180 -3.79 1.21 6.01
CA VAL A 180 -4.15 2.59 6.36
C VAL A 180 -3.85 3.55 5.21
N LEU A 181 -2.69 3.38 4.57
CA LEU A 181 -2.22 4.29 3.53
C LEU A 181 -3.09 4.27 2.27
N GLN A 182 -3.68 3.13 1.91
CA GLN A 182 -4.59 3.08 0.76
C GLN A 182 -5.89 3.86 0.95
N GLU A 183 -6.23 4.22 2.19
CA GLU A 183 -7.47 4.90 2.52
C GLU A 183 -7.36 6.42 2.37
N TYR A 184 -6.15 6.93 2.16
CA TYR A 184 -5.92 8.35 1.95
C TYR A 184 -6.19 8.77 0.51
N ASP A 185 -6.70 9.99 0.39
CA ASP A 185 -6.87 10.68 -0.88
C ASP A 185 -5.72 11.67 -1.06
N TYR A 186 -4.65 11.18 -1.68
CA TYR A 186 -3.38 11.91 -1.81
C TYR A 186 -3.49 13.15 -2.70
N GLU A 187 -4.50 13.23 -3.57
CA GLU A 187 -4.77 14.42 -4.39
C GLU A 187 -5.14 15.64 -3.53
N GLN A 188 -5.67 15.40 -2.32
CA GLN A 188 -5.97 16.46 -1.34
C GLN A 188 -4.77 16.80 -0.43
N LEU A 189 -3.63 16.12 -0.56
CA LEU A 189 -2.46 16.26 0.31
C LEU A 189 -1.29 16.89 -0.43
N SER A 190 -1.36 18.20 -0.65
CA SER A 190 -0.50 18.95 -1.59
C SER A 190 1.00 18.97 -1.24
N HIS A 191 1.37 18.62 -0.01
CA HIS A 191 2.75 18.70 0.47
C HIS A 191 3.42 17.34 0.64
N ILE A 192 2.67 16.24 0.60
CA ILE A 192 3.24 14.90 0.79
C ILE A 192 4.07 14.55 -0.43
N ILE A 193 5.34 14.22 -0.19
CA ILE A 193 6.29 13.81 -1.22
C ILE A 193 6.82 12.40 -0.98
N ARG A 194 6.66 11.88 0.25
CA ARG A 194 7.12 10.55 0.65
C ARG A 194 6.07 9.82 1.48
N ILE A 195 5.80 8.58 1.09
CA ILE A 195 4.96 7.64 1.83
C ILE A 195 5.79 6.41 2.18
N ASP A 196 5.77 6.02 3.45
CA ASP A 196 6.48 4.84 3.95
C ASP A 196 5.49 3.80 4.47
N ALA A 197 5.30 2.75 3.67
CA ALA A 197 4.44 1.62 3.96
C ALA A 197 5.23 0.57 4.74
N VAL A 198 4.86 0.37 6.01
CA VAL A 198 5.59 -0.51 6.93
C VAL A 198 4.64 -1.37 7.76
N GLY A 199 5.14 -2.51 8.24
CA GLY A 199 4.43 -3.31 9.24
C GLY A 199 3.39 -4.30 8.68
N GLU A 200 3.11 -4.34 7.38
CA GLU A 200 2.27 -5.38 6.76
C GLU A 200 2.86 -5.83 5.41
N ASP A 201 2.30 -6.90 4.85
CA ASP A 201 2.57 -7.24 3.45
C ASP A 201 2.01 -6.12 2.56
N PHE A 202 2.88 -5.51 1.76
CA PHE A 202 2.49 -4.48 0.82
C PHE A 202 2.19 -5.15 -0.53
N SER A 203 0.91 -5.43 -0.80
CA SER A 203 0.51 -6.10 -2.04
C SER A 203 0.58 -5.17 -3.25
N GLU A 204 0.70 -5.75 -4.45
CA GLU A 204 0.67 -4.99 -5.71
C GLU A 204 -0.66 -4.22 -5.87
N ILE A 205 -1.78 -4.81 -5.43
CA ILE A 205 -3.10 -4.18 -5.50
C ILE A 205 -3.13 -2.88 -4.69
N ILE A 206 -2.69 -2.94 -3.43
CA ILE A 206 -2.64 -1.77 -2.53
C ILE A 206 -1.64 -0.74 -3.08
N PHE A 207 -0.48 -1.20 -3.56
CA PHE A 207 0.52 -0.33 -4.18
C PHE A 207 -0.06 0.44 -5.37
N ASN A 208 -0.73 -0.25 -6.30
CA ASN A 208 -1.32 0.37 -7.48
C ASN A 208 -2.44 1.37 -7.10
N LYS A 209 -3.24 1.05 -6.08
CA LYS A 209 -4.28 1.96 -5.53
C LYS A 209 -3.68 3.23 -4.93
N ILE A 210 -2.55 3.14 -4.23
CA ILE A 210 -1.83 4.33 -3.71
C ILE A 210 -1.20 5.09 -4.87
N ARG A 211 -0.47 4.40 -5.75
CA ARG A 211 0.24 5.00 -6.88
C ARG A 211 -0.68 5.74 -7.85
N SER A 212 -1.92 5.28 -8.05
CA SER A 212 -2.88 5.97 -8.93
C SER A 212 -3.29 7.35 -8.43
N LYS A 213 -3.09 7.65 -7.14
CA LYS A 213 -3.43 8.94 -6.51
C LYS A 213 -2.20 9.72 -6.04
N PHE A 214 -1.03 9.08 -6.00
CA PHE A 214 0.16 9.63 -5.38
C PHE A 214 1.36 9.64 -6.33
N ASN A 215 1.81 10.85 -6.67
CA ASN A 215 2.93 11.10 -7.57
C ASN A 215 4.26 11.42 -6.84
N GLY A 216 4.49 10.82 -5.68
CA GLY A 216 5.74 10.96 -4.92
C GLY A 216 6.50 9.64 -4.73
N LEU A 217 7.48 9.63 -3.83
CA LEU A 217 8.26 8.44 -3.50
C LEU A 217 7.44 7.52 -2.57
N ILE A 218 7.14 6.31 -3.04
CA ILE A 218 6.52 5.25 -2.23
C ILE A 218 7.63 4.33 -1.73
N ILE A 219 7.62 4.02 -0.44
CA ILE A 219 8.64 3.20 0.21
C ILE A 219 7.96 1.97 0.80
N ASN A 220 8.51 0.79 0.56
CA ASN A 220 8.17 -0.43 1.29
C ASN A 220 9.24 -0.67 2.35
N GLY A 221 8.90 -0.50 3.62
CA GLY A 221 9.80 -0.68 4.75
C GLY A 221 9.64 -2.04 5.43
N TYR A 222 10.76 -2.67 5.74
CA TYR A 222 10.78 -3.92 6.50
C TYR A 222 11.76 -3.87 7.67
N GLY A 223 11.28 -4.28 8.84
CA GLY A 223 12.10 -4.49 10.01
C GLY A 223 11.30 -5.05 11.18
N PRO A 224 11.85 -6.02 11.93
CA PRO A 224 11.35 -6.35 13.26
C PRO A 224 11.87 -5.37 14.33
N THR A 225 11.20 -5.30 15.47
CA THR A 225 11.62 -4.42 16.58
C THR A 225 13.02 -4.76 17.09
N GLU A 226 13.41 -6.03 17.03
CA GLU A 226 14.72 -6.53 17.47
C GLU A 226 15.92 -6.04 16.64
N ILE A 227 15.70 -5.30 15.54
CA ILE A 227 16.77 -4.72 14.72
C ILE A 227 16.75 -3.18 14.68
N SER A 228 16.13 -2.55 15.68
CA SER A 228 15.99 -1.08 15.76
C SER A 228 15.14 -0.52 14.60
N ILE A 229 13.87 -0.96 14.56
CA ILE A 229 12.78 -0.45 13.71
C ILE A 229 12.83 -0.95 12.26
N THR A 230 13.84 -0.55 11.49
CA THR A 230 13.90 -0.83 10.04
C THR A 230 15.25 -1.41 9.66
N SER A 231 15.24 -2.46 8.84
CA SER A 231 16.45 -3.10 8.30
C SER A 231 16.57 -2.98 6.78
N HIS A 232 15.44 -2.94 6.07
CA HIS A 232 15.39 -2.86 4.61
C HIS A 232 14.37 -1.80 4.16
N LYS A 233 14.67 -1.14 3.05
CA LYS A 233 13.74 -0.24 2.36
C LYS A 233 13.80 -0.51 0.86
N LYS A 234 12.65 -0.72 0.22
CA LYS A 234 12.51 -0.64 -1.24
C LYS A 234 11.92 0.72 -1.58
N LEU A 235 12.59 1.44 -2.47
CA LEU A 235 12.14 2.73 -2.96
C LEU A 235 11.44 2.51 -4.30
N TYR A 236 10.29 3.14 -4.47
CA TYR A 236 9.54 3.20 -5.71
C TYR A 236 9.39 4.65 -6.16
N TYR A 237 10.20 5.05 -7.12
CA TYR A 237 10.16 6.38 -7.74
C TYR A 237 8.93 6.52 -8.64
N ILE A 238 8.77 7.72 -9.19
CA ILE A 238 7.66 8.04 -10.09
C ILE A 238 7.69 7.08 -11.29
N HIS A 239 6.51 6.59 -11.70
CA HIS A 239 6.30 5.59 -12.76
C HIS A 239 6.78 4.16 -12.49
N GLU A 240 7.52 3.91 -11.41
CA GLU A 240 7.93 2.55 -11.05
C GLU A 240 6.75 1.70 -10.58
N LYS A 241 6.76 0.44 -11.00
CA LYS A 241 5.73 -0.55 -10.68
C LYS A 241 6.28 -1.57 -9.69
N ARG A 242 5.41 -2.04 -8.79
CA ARG A 242 5.72 -3.17 -7.92
C ARG A 242 5.44 -4.46 -8.68
N ILE A 243 6.48 -5.23 -8.97
CA ILE A 243 6.42 -6.48 -9.76
C ILE A 243 6.57 -7.76 -8.92
N ASN A 244 6.97 -7.61 -7.65
CA ASN A 244 7.25 -8.71 -6.73
C ASN A 244 7.07 -8.25 -5.27
N LYS A 245 7.28 -9.16 -4.32
CA LYS A 245 7.21 -8.86 -2.88
C LYS A 245 8.55 -8.41 -2.29
N SER A 246 9.37 -7.71 -3.08
CA SER A 246 10.66 -7.21 -2.61
C SER A 246 10.48 -6.25 -1.42
N ILE A 247 11.27 -6.48 -0.38
CA ILE A 247 11.50 -5.58 0.75
C ILE A 247 12.71 -4.66 0.52
N GLY A 248 13.37 -4.79 -0.63
CA GLY A 248 14.47 -3.96 -1.07
C GLY A 248 15.82 -4.41 -0.53
N LYS A 249 16.72 -3.43 -0.40
CA LYS A 249 18.08 -3.64 0.10
C LYS A 249 18.18 -3.21 1.56
N GLN A 250 19.16 -3.78 2.25
CA GLN A 250 19.48 -3.41 3.62
C GLN A 250 19.92 -1.95 3.73
N ILE A 251 19.58 -1.31 4.85
CA ILE A 251 20.09 0.02 5.20
C ILE A 251 21.56 -0.05 5.62
N ALA A 252 22.23 1.10 5.75
CA ALA A 252 23.63 1.16 6.15
C ALA A 252 23.92 0.43 7.47
N ASN A 253 25.10 -0.18 7.55
CA ASN A 253 25.61 -0.95 8.70
C ASN A 253 24.71 -2.13 9.15
N THR A 254 23.92 -2.67 8.21
CA THR A 254 23.09 -3.86 8.41
C THR A 254 23.65 -4.99 7.57
N SER A 255 23.85 -6.16 8.17
CA SER A 255 24.21 -7.37 7.46
C SER A 255 22.99 -8.29 7.37
N CYS A 256 22.91 -9.07 6.30
CA CYS A 256 21.74 -9.88 6.00
C CYS A 256 22.14 -11.23 5.42
N TYR A 257 21.46 -12.29 5.86
CA TYR A 257 21.74 -13.65 5.47
C TYR A 257 20.43 -14.44 5.26
N VAL A 258 20.37 -15.22 4.19
CA VAL A 258 19.29 -16.17 3.93
C VAL A 258 19.83 -17.56 4.19
N LEU A 259 19.38 -18.19 5.28
CA LEU A 259 19.99 -19.40 5.83
C LEU A 259 19.04 -20.60 5.82
N ASP A 260 19.63 -21.80 5.73
CA ASP A 260 18.94 -23.05 6.01
C ASP A 260 18.86 -23.35 7.52
N LYS A 261 18.22 -24.46 7.88
CA LYS A 261 18.09 -24.93 9.28
C LYS A 261 19.42 -25.23 9.98
N ASN A 262 20.52 -25.35 9.25
CA ASN A 262 21.86 -25.64 9.75
C ASN A 262 22.76 -24.39 9.73
N LEU A 263 22.18 -23.19 9.56
CA LEU A 263 22.88 -21.91 9.44
C LEU A 263 23.85 -21.83 8.25
N LYS A 264 23.53 -22.53 7.14
CA LYS A 264 24.27 -22.40 5.87
C LYS A 264 23.60 -21.38 4.97
N GLN A 265 24.39 -20.50 4.35
CA GLN A 265 23.88 -19.55 3.36
C GLN A 265 23.33 -20.28 2.14
N LEU A 266 22.18 -19.82 1.66
CA LEU A 266 21.52 -20.35 0.47
C LEU A 266 21.85 -19.51 -0.77
N PRO A 267 21.88 -20.12 -1.97
CA PRO A 267 22.11 -19.41 -3.23
C PRO A 267 20.94 -18.50 -3.60
N ILE A 268 21.16 -17.62 -4.59
CA ILE A 268 20.13 -16.74 -5.15
C ILE A 268 18.91 -17.57 -5.60
N GLY A 269 17.71 -17.10 -5.27
CA GLY A 269 16.44 -17.74 -5.60
C GLY A 269 15.98 -18.85 -4.63
N ALA A 270 16.89 -19.41 -3.82
CA ALA A 270 16.52 -20.43 -2.83
C ALA A 270 15.80 -19.82 -1.62
N ILE A 271 14.77 -20.52 -1.14
CA ILE A 271 13.94 -20.08 -0.01
C ILE A 271 14.61 -20.50 1.30
N GLY A 272 14.86 -19.54 2.17
CA GLY A 272 15.41 -19.74 3.51
C GLY A 272 14.81 -18.81 4.53
N GLU A 273 15.33 -18.88 5.75
CA GLU A 273 14.96 -17.98 6.84
C GLU A 273 15.90 -16.77 6.85
N LEU A 274 15.33 -15.58 7.10
CA LEU A 274 16.05 -14.31 7.16
C LEU A 274 16.75 -14.12 8.51
N TYR A 275 18.05 -13.86 8.48
CA TYR A 275 18.86 -13.47 9.63
C TYR A 275 19.49 -12.10 9.40
N ILE A 276 19.44 -11.24 10.41
CA ILE A 276 19.90 -9.85 10.30
C ILE A 276 20.96 -9.59 11.35
N GLY A 277 22.13 -9.13 10.93
CA GLY A 277 23.21 -8.68 11.80
C GLY A 277 23.45 -7.18 11.68
N GLY A 278 24.60 -6.74 12.18
CA GLY A 278 25.03 -5.35 12.14
C GLY A 278 24.60 -4.56 13.37
N ILE A 279 24.71 -3.23 13.26
CA ILE A 279 24.65 -2.32 14.40
C ILE A 279 23.23 -2.07 14.93
N GLY A 280 22.21 -2.39 14.13
CA GLY A 280 20.80 -2.27 14.53
C GLY A 280 20.32 -3.37 15.48
N VAL A 281 21.08 -4.47 15.62
CA VAL A 281 20.68 -5.62 16.44
C VAL A 281 20.53 -5.22 17.91
N ALA A 282 19.33 -5.44 18.46
CA ALA A 282 18.99 -5.14 19.84
C ALA A 282 19.91 -5.86 20.84
N ARG A 283 20.02 -5.33 22.06
CA ARG A 283 20.74 -6.00 23.15
C ARG A 283 20.14 -7.39 23.44
N GLY A 284 18.83 -7.52 23.32
CA GLY A 284 18.09 -8.75 23.56
C GLY A 284 16.73 -8.46 24.17
N TYR A 285 16.19 -9.46 24.87
CA TYR A 285 14.93 -9.35 25.60
C TYR A 285 15.17 -9.13 27.10
N LEU A 286 14.53 -8.11 27.67
CA LEU A 286 14.64 -7.77 29.09
C LEU A 286 14.23 -8.95 29.96
N ASN A 287 15.09 -9.35 30.91
CA ASN A 287 14.88 -10.47 31.83
C ASN A 287 14.57 -11.82 31.16
N ARG A 288 14.93 -12.01 29.88
CA ARG A 288 14.69 -13.26 29.13
C ARG A 288 15.97 -13.76 28.45
N PRO A 289 16.99 -14.18 29.22
CA PRO A 289 18.27 -14.62 28.67
C PRO A 289 18.14 -15.86 27.76
N GLU A 290 17.29 -16.82 28.12
CA GLU A 290 17.06 -18.03 27.32
C GLU A 290 16.51 -17.70 25.91
N LEU A 291 15.43 -16.91 25.85
CA LEU A 291 14.85 -16.45 24.58
C LEU A 291 15.82 -15.55 23.81
N THR A 292 16.64 -14.76 24.52
CA THR A 292 17.69 -13.95 23.90
C THR A 292 18.71 -14.85 23.21
N ASN A 293 19.18 -15.91 23.87
CA ASN A 293 20.14 -16.85 23.29
C ASN A 293 19.53 -17.67 22.13
N GLU A 294 18.23 -17.93 22.15
CA GLU A 294 17.52 -18.61 21.06
C GLU A 294 17.43 -17.75 19.80
N ARG A 295 17.23 -16.43 19.94
CA ARG A 295 16.95 -15.53 18.82
C ARG A 295 18.12 -14.65 18.38
N PHE A 296 19.04 -14.33 19.29
CA PHE A 296 20.22 -13.49 19.03
C PHE A 296 21.47 -14.37 19.06
N LEU A 297 21.77 -14.99 17.92
CA LEU A 297 22.84 -15.97 17.77
C LEU A 297 24.18 -15.26 17.56
N SER A 298 25.28 -15.92 17.93
CA SER A 298 26.62 -15.51 17.49
C SER A 298 26.69 -15.52 15.96
N ASN A 299 27.33 -14.52 15.37
CA ASN A 299 27.43 -14.41 13.91
C ASN A 299 28.60 -15.26 13.38
N PRO A 300 28.35 -16.37 12.65
CA PRO A 300 29.41 -17.19 12.09
C PRO A 300 30.05 -16.59 10.82
N PHE A 301 29.50 -15.50 10.29
CA PHE A 301 29.92 -14.87 9.03
C PHE A 301 30.74 -13.60 9.23
N GLN A 302 31.20 -13.33 10.46
CA GLN A 302 32.09 -12.21 10.71
C GLN A 302 33.40 -12.37 9.93
N THR A 303 33.92 -11.27 9.41
CA THR A 303 35.31 -11.22 8.94
C THR A 303 36.26 -11.24 10.14
N GLU A 304 37.52 -11.62 9.91
CA GLU A 304 38.55 -11.59 10.95
C GLU A 304 38.79 -10.17 11.50
N GLU A 305 38.59 -9.15 10.67
CA GLU A 305 38.65 -7.75 11.09
C GLU A 305 37.46 -7.37 11.98
N GLU A 306 36.23 -7.69 11.57
CA GLU A 306 35.03 -7.47 12.39
C GLU A 306 35.14 -8.16 13.76
N LYS A 307 35.69 -9.38 13.79
CA LYS A 307 35.91 -10.14 15.02
C LYS A 307 36.94 -9.48 15.94
N LYS A 308 38.03 -8.94 15.39
CA LYS A 308 39.04 -8.17 16.17
C LYS A 308 38.46 -6.89 16.74
N GLU A 309 37.58 -6.22 16.00
CA GLU A 309 36.94 -4.96 16.41
C GLU A 309 35.68 -5.16 17.27
N GLY A 310 35.22 -6.40 17.44
CA GLY A 310 33.98 -6.71 18.17
C GLY A 310 32.71 -6.23 17.45
N LYS A 311 32.76 -6.02 16.13
CA LYS A 311 31.64 -5.56 15.30
C LYS A 311 30.84 -6.73 14.74
N ASN A 312 29.55 -6.52 14.48
CA ASN A 312 28.69 -7.50 13.80
C ASN A 312 28.70 -8.89 14.48
N ALA A 313 28.87 -8.93 15.81
CA ALA A 313 29.08 -10.17 16.57
C ALA A 313 27.86 -11.07 16.71
N ARG A 314 26.66 -10.55 16.43
CA ARG A 314 25.41 -11.28 16.57
C ARG A 314 24.50 -11.09 15.36
N ILE A 315 23.71 -12.12 15.08
CA ILE A 315 22.62 -12.11 14.11
C ILE A 315 21.30 -12.42 14.82
N TYR A 316 20.24 -11.73 14.42
CA TYR A 316 18.89 -11.96 14.89
C TYR A 316 18.13 -12.88 13.92
N LYS A 317 17.55 -13.95 14.46
CA LYS A 317 16.69 -14.90 13.76
C LYS A 317 15.24 -14.37 13.68
N THR A 318 14.84 -13.92 12.50
CA THR A 318 13.58 -13.17 12.32
C THR A 318 12.30 -14.01 12.36
N GLY A 319 12.40 -15.29 11.99
CA GLY A 319 11.25 -16.16 11.71
C GLY A 319 10.60 -15.93 10.34
N ASP A 320 11.15 -15.06 9.49
CA ASP A 320 10.60 -14.72 8.18
C ASP A 320 11.24 -15.55 7.07
N LEU A 321 10.42 -16.07 6.15
CA LEU A 321 10.85 -16.79 4.96
C LEU A 321 11.06 -15.80 3.81
N VAL A 322 12.22 -15.90 3.19
CA VAL A 322 12.65 -15.01 2.12
C VAL A 322 13.49 -15.74 1.08
N ARG A 323 13.79 -15.05 -0.04
CA ARG A 323 14.83 -15.45 -0.97
C ARG A 323 15.58 -14.23 -1.51
N TRP A 324 16.83 -14.44 -1.88
CA TRP A 324 17.59 -13.45 -2.65
C TRP A 324 17.06 -13.37 -4.08
N LEU A 325 16.93 -12.15 -4.59
CA LEU A 325 16.71 -11.83 -5.99
C LEU A 325 18.05 -11.57 -6.70
N PRO A 326 18.13 -11.76 -8.04
CA PRO A 326 19.37 -11.55 -8.80
C PRO A 326 19.95 -10.13 -8.71
N ASP A 327 19.13 -9.13 -8.44
CA ASP A 327 19.50 -7.71 -8.30
C ASP A 327 20.06 -7.36 -6.90
N GLY A 328 20.18 -8.36 -6.02
CA GLY A 328 20.65 -8.21 -4.65
C GLY A 328 19.58 -7.68 -3.70
N GLU A 329 18.30 -7.71 -4.09
CA GLU A 329 17.19 -7.46 -3.18
C GLU A 329 16.66 -8.74 -2.53
N ILE A 330 15.83 -8.59 -1.51
CA ILE A 330 15.18 -9.71 -0.83
C ILE A 330 13.70 -9.70 -1.11
N GLU A 331 13.18 -10.83 -1.56
CA GLU A 331 11.75 -11.07 -1.67
C GLU A 331 11.20 -11.73 -0.40
N TYR A 332 10.17 -11.13 0.18
CA TYR A 332 9.48 -11.65 1.34
C TYR A 332 8.37 -12.64 0.95
N LEU A 333 8.37 -13.82 1.59
CA LEU A 333 7.47 -14.92 1.25
C LEU A 333 6.48 -15.26 2.37
N GLY A 334 6.68 -14.73 3.57
CA GLY A 334 5.81 -14.96 4.72
C GLY A 334 6.59 -15.36 5.96
N ARG A 335 5.90 -15.98 6.90
CA ARG A 335 6.48 -16.41 8.18
C ARG A 335 6.65 -17.92 8.23
N ASN A 336 7.68 -18.36 8.95
CA ASN A 336 7.94 -19.76 9.27
C ASN A 336 7.27 -20.18 10.60
N ASP A 337 6.59 -19.26 11.29
CA ASP A 337 5.91 -19.50 12.56
C ASP A 337 4.46 -18.97 12.54
N PHE A 338 3.75 -19.11 13.68
CA PHE A 338 2.33 -18.74 13.83
C PHE A 338 2.10 -17.24 14.08
N GLN A 339 3.13 -16.40 13.99
CA GLN A 339 2.94 -14.96 14.18
C GLN A 339 2.23 -14.35 12.97
N VAL A 340 1.41 -13.35 13.22
CA VAL A 340 0.68 -12.64 12.17
C VAL A 340 0.86 -11.15 12.34
N LYS A 341 0.87 -10.42 11.22
CA LYS A 341 0.76 -8.97 11.23
C LYS A 341 -0.68 -8.61 10.85
N ILE A 342 -1.37 -7.93 11.75
CA ILE A 342 -2.73 -7.44 11.55
C ILE A 342 -2.73 -5.95 11.88
N ARG A 343 -3.10 -5.11 10.92
CA ARG A 343 -3.13 -3.63 11.07
C ARG A 343 -1.78 -3.07 11.51
N GLY A 344 -0.70 -3.61 10.95
CA GLY A 344 0.68 -3.24 11.28
C GLY A 344 1.20 -3.73 12.63
N ILE A 345 0.37 -4.40 13.41
CA ILE A 345 0.75 -4.89 14.74
C ILE A 345 1.17 -6.35 14.61
N ARG A 346 2.35 -6.66 15.14
CA ARG A 346 2.85 -8.03 15.27
C ARG A 346 2.16 -8.70 16.45
N ILE A 347 1.36 -9.72 16.15
CA ILE A 347 0.56 -10.45 17.13
C ILE A 347 1.04 -11.90 17.19
N GLU A 348 1.36 -12.34 18.41
CA GLU A 348 1.64 -13.73 18.73
C GLU A 348 0.33 -14.41 19.11
N LEU A 349 -0.14 -15.33 18.27
CA LEU A 349 -1.41 -16.02 18.51
C LEU A 349 -1.39 -16.82 19.82
N GLY A 350 -0.22 -17.34 20.21
CA GLY A 350 -0.01 -18.05 21.48
C GLY A 350 -0.28 -17.21 22.74
N GLU A 351 -0.10 -15.88 22.71
CA GLU A 351 -0.47 -15.00 23.84
C GLU A 351 -1.98 -14.96 24.03
N ILE A 352 -2.71 -14.91 22.92
CA ILE A 352 -4.17 -14.94 22.92
C ILE A 352 -4.66 -16.32 23.39
N GLU A 353 -4.08 -17.40 22.88
CA GLU A 353 -4.40 -18.78 23.27
C GLU A 353 -4.16 -19.03 24.75
N THR A 354 -3.03 -18.56 25.29
CA THR A 354 -2.69 -18.72 26.71
C THR A 354 -3.72 -18.05 27.61
N ILE A 355 -4.11 -16.81 27.27
CA ILE A 355 -5.14 -16.09 28.03
C ILE A 355 -6.50 -16.77 27.87
N LEU A 356 -6.91 -17.13 26.65
CA LEU A 356 -8.19 -17.80 26.41
C LEU A 356 -8.29 -19.14 27.15
N SER A 357 -7.21 -19.93 27.16
CA SER A 357 -7.11 -21.19 27.90
C SER A 357 -7.06 -21.01 29.42
N SER A 358 -6.78 -19.80 29.93
CA SER A 358 -6.79 -19.52 31.37
C SER A 358 -8.19 -19.24 31.95
N TYR A 359 -9.21 -19.14 31.10
CA TYR A 359 -10.60 -18.97 31.54
C TYR A 359 -11.18 -20.28 32.09
N GLN A 360 -11.88 -20.21 33.23
CA GLN A 360 -12.49 -21.39 33.86
C GLN A 360 -13.52 -22.05 32.92
N GLY A 361 -13.25 -23.30 32.54
CA GLY A 361 -14.10 -24.08 31.63
C GLY A 361 -13.53 -24.26 30.22
N VAL A 362 -12.56 -23.44 29.82
CA VAL A 362 -11.80 -23.65 28.57
C VAL A 362 -10.68 -24.65 28.85
N LYS A 363 -10.66 -25.76 28.09
CA LYS A 363 -9.65 -26.82 28.21
C LYS A 363 -8.47 -26.62 27.28
N GLN A 364 -8.73 -26.18 26.05
CA GLN A 364 -7.74 -25.93 25.00
C GLN A 364 -8.25 -24.82 24.10
N SER A 365 -7.33 -24.08 23.48
CA SER A 365 -7.69 -23.08 22.48
C SER A 365 -6.65 -22.98 21.36
N VAL A 366 -7.11 -22.55 20.19
CA VAL A 366 -6.29 -22.25 19.02
C VAL A 366 -6.76 -20.94 18.44
N VAL A 367 -5.86 -20.03 18.11
CA VAL A 367 -6.21 -18.75 17.49
C VAL A 367 -5.59 -18.69 16.10
N LEU A 368 -6.35 -18.23 15.12
CA LEU A 368 -5.93 -18.09 13.72
C LEU A 368 -6.28 -16.70 13.19
N ALA A 369 -5.46 -16.21 12.26
CA ALA A 369 -5.85 -15.09 11.40
C ALA A 369 -6.52 -15.64 10.14
N LYS A 370 -7.80 -15.29 9.92
CA LYS A 370 -8.56 -15.66 8.73
C LYS A 370 -8.79 -14.43 7.84
N ASP A 371 -8.80 -14.65 6.53
CA ASP A 371 -9.20 -13.66 5.54
C ASP A 371 -10.74 -13.63 5.45
N TYR A 372 -11.35 -12.45 5.58
CA TYR A 372 -12.78 -12.27 5.32
C TYR A 372 -12.96 -11.38 4.09
N LYS A 373 -13.73 -11.89 3.12
CA LYS A 373 -14.16 -11.14 1.94
C LYS A 373 -15.51 -10.51 2.24
N ASN A 374 -15.54 -9.18 2.36
CA ASN A 374 -16.80 -8.46 2.38
C ASN A 374 -17.43 -8.55 0.97
N LYS A 375 -18.68 -9.01 0.88
CA LYS A 375 -19.42 -9.17 -0.39
C LYS A 375 -19.52 -7.87 -1.21
N ASN A 376 -19.36 -6.71 -0.57
CA ASN A 376 -19.44 -5.39 -1.21
C ASN A 376 -18.10 -4.79 -1.65
N THR A 377 -16.96 -5.45 -1.42
CA THR A 377 -15.65 -4.93 -1.83
C THR A 377 -14.82 -6.01 -2.52
N ASP A 378 -14.76 -5.98 -3.86
CA ASP A 378 -14.04 -6.95 -4.69
C ASP A 378 -12.50 -6.94 -4.54
N THR A 379 -11.92 -6.05 -3.72
CA THR A 379 -10.49 -5.69 -3.86
C THR A 379 -9.59 -5.89 -2.62
N SER A 380 -10.09 -6.33 -1.47
CA SER A 380 -9.20 -6.68 -0.34
C SER A 380 -9.88 -7.59 0.68
N SER A 381 -9.28 -8.76 0.97
CA SER A 381 -9.61 -9.51 2.18
C SER A 381 -9.00 -8.81 3.39
N THR A 382 -9.81 -8.47 4.37
CA THR A 382 -9.30 -7.98 5.66
C THR A 382 -9.01 -9.19 6.55
N LYS A 383 -7.86 -9.19 7.23
CA LYS A 383 -7.51 -10.26 8.18
C LYS A 383 -8.17 -10.01 9.52
N TYR A 384 -8.80 -11.05 10.05
CA TYR A 384 -9.47 -11.05 11.37
C TYR A 384 -8.94 -12.18 12.25
N LEU A 385 -8.97 -11.96 13.56
CA LEU A 385 -8.59 -12.97 14.53
C LEU A 385 -9.79 -13.84 14.90
N VAL A 386 -9.55 -15.15 14.96
CA VAL A 386 -10.56 -16.15 15.30
C VAL A 386 -9.99 -17.07 16.36
N GLY A 387 -10.64 -17.16 17.52
CA GLY A 387 -10.30 -18.13 18.55
C GLY A 387 -11.22 -19.33 18.49
N TYR A 388 -10.68 -20.53 18.40
CA TYR A 388 -11.40 -21.79 18.59
C TYR A 388 -11.10 -22.30 19.99
N TYR A 389 -12.12 -22.76 20.72
CA TYR A 389 -11.93 -23.24 22.08
C TYR A 389 -12.71 -24.52 22.36
N LEU A 390 -12.12 -25.38 23.19
CA LEU A 390 -12.72 -26.61 23.70
C LEU A 390 -13.30 -26.35 25.10
N SER A 391 -14.59 -26.61 25.28
CA SER A 391 -15.26 -26.54 26.59
C SER A 391 -16.32 -27.63 26.67
N ASP A 392 -16.53 -28.19 27.86
CA ASP A 392 -17.63 -29.13 28.14
C ASP A 392 -18.95 -28.38 28.38
N ASN A 393 -18.86 -27.16 28.90
CA ASN A 393 -19.99 -26.30 29.18
C ASN A 393 -20.23 -25.32 28.03
N ASP A 394 -21.49 -24.90 27.85
CA ASP A 394 -21.78 -23.72 27.04
C ASP A 394 -21.26 -22.48 27.77
N ILE A 395 -20.32 -21.80 27.13
CA ILE A 395 -19.75 -20.53 27.60
C ILE A 395 -20.22 -19.46 26.64
N ILE A 396 -20.73 -18.37 27.19
CA ILE A 396 -21.19 -17.23 26.39
C ILE A 396 -19.96 -16.52 25.80
N GLU A 397 -19.93 -16.30 24.48
CA GLU A 397 -18.80 -15.66 23.78
C GLU A 397 -18.44 -14.28 24.38
N SER A 398 -19.44 -13.52 24.85
CA SER A 398 -19.24 -12.22 25.50
C SER A 398 -18.40 -12.30 26.77
N ASP A 399 -18.58 -13.34 27.58
CA ASP A 399 -17.90 -13.49 28.87
C ASP A 399 -16.41 -13.80 28.67
N LEU A 400 -16.09 -14.63 27.66
CA LEU A 400 -14.73 -14.88 27.24
C LEU A 400 -14.06 -13.61 26.73
N LYS A 401 -14.73 -12.86 25.85
CA LYS A 401 -14.20 -11.58 25.32
C LYS A 401 -13.97 -10.56 26.43
N GLN A 402 -14.91 -10.41 27.36
CA GLN A 402 -14.77 -9.51 28.51
C GLN A 402 -13.58 -9.92 29.38
N PHE A 403 -13.42 -11.22 29.65
CA PHE A 403 -12.25 -11.72 30.38
C PHE A 403 -10.93 -11.42 29.68
N MET A 404 -10.87 -11.67 28.37
CA MET A 404 -9.68 -11.39 27.57
C MET A 404 -9.35 -9.89 27.55
N GLN A 405 -10.35 -9.01 27.47
CA GLN A 405 -10.18 -7.54 27.49
C GLN A 405 -9.57 -7.02 28.80
N MET A 406 -9.71 -7.73 29.91
CA MET A 406 -9.07 -7.36 31.19
C MET A 406 -7.54 -7.56 31.15
N LYS A 407 -7.04 -8.39 30.23
CA LYS A 407 -5.63 -8.84 30.21
C LYS A 407 -4.89 -8.46 28.94
N LEU A 408 -5.61 -8.40 27.83
CA LEU A 408 -5.08 -8.15 26.50
C LEU A 408 -5.53 -6.78 25.98
N PRO A 409 -4.68 -6.08 25.21
CA PRO A 409 -5.10 -4.92 24.44
C PRO A 409 -6.23 -5.30 23.46
N VAL A 410 -7.11 -4.34 23.17
CA VAL A 410 -8.30 -4.52 22.33
C VAL A 410 -7.97 -5.13 20.96
N TYR A 411 -6.85 -4.76 20.33
CA TYR A 411 -6.45 -5.28 19.03
C TYR A 411 -6.04 -6.77 19.02
N MET A 412 -5.84 -7.39 20.18
CA MET A 412 -5.52 -8.82 20.31
C MET A 412 -6.77 -9.66 20.58
N ILE A 413 -7.93 -9.05 20.82
CA ILE A 413 -9.16 -9.79 21.11
C ILE A 413 -9.70 -10.38 19.80
N PRO A 414 -9.91 -11.71 19.70
CA PRO A 414 -10.49 -12.31 18.51
C PRO A 414 -11.85 -11.71 18.14
N ASN A 415 -12.05 -11.49 16.84
CA ASN A 415 -13.33 -11.02 16.30
C ASN A 415 -14.45 -12.04 16.56
N ARG A 416 -14.12 -13.34 16.53
CA ARG A 416 -15.03 -14.44 16.84
C ARG A 416 -14.38 -15.49 17.72
N LEU A 417 -15.15 -16.04 18.66
CA LEU A 417 -14.79 -17.21 19.44
C LEU A 417 -15.74 -18.38 19.13
N VAL A 418 -15.20 -19.48 18.61
CA VAL A 418 -15.97 -20.64 18.14
C VAL A 418 -15.72 -21.83 19.05
N ARG A 419 -16.78 -22.35 19.68
CA ARG A 419 -16.71 -23.59 20.45
C ARG A 419 -16.54 -24.77 19.49
N ILE A 420 -15.53 -25.60 19.73
CA ILE A 420 -15.28 -26.82 18.97
C ILE A 420 -15.30 -28.05 19.88
N LYS A 421 -15.70 -29.20 19.33
CA LYS A 421 -15.76 -30.48 20.06
C LYS A 421 -14.41 -31.18 20.18
N LYS A 422 -13.47 -30.87 19.27
CA LYS A 422 -12.09 -31.36 19.27
C LYS A 422 -11.22 -30.45 18.41
N ILE A 423 -9.94 -30.30 18.76
CA ILE A 423 -8.96 -29.66 17.89
C ILE A 423 -8.57 -30.67 16.80
N PRO A 424 -8.80 -30.37 15.51
CA PRO A 424 -8.42 -31.27 14.44
C PRO A 424 -6.89 -31.29 14.29
N VAL A 425 -6.33 -32.48 14.15
CA VAL A 425 -4.90 -32.69 13.93
C VAL A 425 -4.70 -33.55 12.68
N THR A 426 -3.64 -33.24 11.94
CA THR A 426 -3.13 -34.02 10.82
C THR A 426 -2.61 -35.38 11.30
N VAL A 427 -2.34 -36.28 10.34
CA VAL A 427 -1.75 -37.62 10.61
C VAL A 427 -0.42 -37.54 11.39
N ASN A 428 0.31 -36.42 11.27
CA ASN A 428 1.56 -36.17 11.97
C ASN A 428 1.37 -35.49 13.35
N GLY A 429 0.13 -35.39 13.84
CA GLY A 429 -0.19 -34.78 15.14
C GLY A 429 -0.11 -33.25 15.19
N LYS A 430 0.12 -32.56 14.05
CA LYS A 430 0.07 -31.08 13.96
C LYS A 430 -1.36 -30.58 13.74
N LEU A 431 -1.70 -29.39 14.23
CA LEU A 431 -2.97 -28.72 13.97
C LEU A 431 -3.34 -28.76 12.48
N ASP A 432 -4.56 -29.23 12.17
CA ASP A 432 -5.15 -29.13 10.84
C ASP A 432 -6.06 -27.89 10.78
N ALA A 433 -5.45 -26.73 10.50
CA ALA A 433 -6.16 -25.45 10.47
C ALA A 433 -7.26 -25.39 9.39
N ARG A 434 -7.19 -26.22 8.35
CA ARG A 434 -8.19 -26.27 7.27
C ARG A 434 -9.43 -27.05 7.67
N ALA A 435 -9.31 -27.98 8.62
CA ALA A 435 -10.41 -28.76 9.16
C ALA A 435 -11.17 -28.02 10.28
N LEU A 436 -10.70 -26.84 10.70
CA LEU A 436 -11.42 -25.98 11.64
C LEU A 436 -12.62 -25.33 10.94
N PRO A 437 -13.79 -25.21 11.62
CA PRO A 437 -14.98 -24.62 11.04
C PRO A 437 -14.72 -23.24 10.46
N ASP A 438 -15.31 -22.94 9.30
CA ASP A 438 -15.38 -21.57 8.83
C ASP A 438 -16.41 -20.76 9.62
N ILE A 439 -16.18 -19.45 9.68
CA ILE A 439 -17.06 -18.54 10.38
C ILE A 439 -18.03 -17.98 9.38
N ASP A 440 -19.32 -18.16 9.68
CA ASP A 440 -20.31 -17.26 9.15
C ASP A 440 -20.41 -16.02 10.06
N PHE A 441 -20.17 -14.86 9.47
CA PHE A 441 -20.37 -13.56 10.14
C PHE A 441 -21.84 -13.12 10.07
N SER A 442 -22.72 -13.94 9.50
CA SER A 442 -24.17 -13.73 9.52
C SER A 442 -24.71 -13.62 10.96
N ILE A 443 -25.82 -12.89 11.08
CA ILE A 443 -26.52 -12.65 12.33
C ILE A 443 -27.11 -13.98 12.85
N ASP A 444 -27.01 -14.22 14.14
CA ASP A 444 -27.83 -15.24 14.80
C ASP A 444 -29.29 -14.83 14.69
N GLU A 445 -30.05 -15.41 13.76
CA GLU A 445 -31.47 -15.09 13.57
C GLU A 445 -32.29 -15.25 14.86
N GLU A 446 -31.87 -16.15 15.76
CA GLU A 446 -32.50 -16.37 17.07
C GLU A 446 -32.33 -15.21 18.06
N ASN A 447 -31.32 -14.33 17.88
CA ASN A 447 -31.01 -13.21 18.79
C ASN A 447 -31.24 -11.82 18.17
N TYR A 448 -31.91 -11.75 17.02
CA TYR A 448 -32.21 -10.48 16.36
C TYR A 448 -33.19 -9.63 17.19
N ILE A 449 -32.77 -8.40 17.53
CA ILE A 449 -33.65 -7.39 18.13
C ILE A 449 -33.78 -6.21 17.17
N ALA A 450 -35.01 -5.92 16.77
CA ALA A 450 -35.34 -4.82 15.87
C ALA A 450 -35.06 -3.44 16.52
N PRO A 451 -34.76 -2.40 15.71
CA PRO A 451 -34.61 -1.04 16.20
C PRO A 451 -35.89 -0.53 16.87
N ARG A 452 -35.72 0.17 18.00
CA ARG A 452 -36.81 0.69 18.85
C ARG A 452 -37.27 2.07 18.42
N ASN A 453 -36.43 2.81 17.70
CA ASN A 453 -36.69 4.19 17.27
C ASN A 453 -36.04 4.50 15.91
N GLU A 454 -36.37 5.65 15.34
CA GLU A 454 -35.92 6.09 14.01
C GLU A 454 -34.40 6.21 13.91
N LEU A 455 -33.72 6.70 14.96
CA LEU A 455 -32.26 6.82 14.96
C LEU A 455 -31.58 5.44 15.02
N GLU A 456 -32.11 4.51 15.83
CA GLU A 456 -31.63 3.12 15.83
C GLU A 456 -31.84 2.45 14.48
N MET A 457 -32.95 2.73 13.79
CA MET A 457 -33.20 2.22 12.44
C MET A 457 -32.18 2.76 11.43
N GLU A 458 -31.88 4.07 11.49
CA GLU A 458 -30.86 4.68 10.64
C GLU A 458 -29.45 4.17 10.96
N LEU A 459 -29.13 3.94 12.24
CA LEU A 459 -27.88 3.31 12.68
C LEU A 459 -27.76 1.88 12.16
N CYS A 460 -28.83 1.08 12.24
CA CYS A 460 -28.87 -0.27 11.69
C CYS A 460 -28.60 -0.24 10.18
N LYS A 461 -29.27 0.64 9.41
CA LYS A 461 -29.02 0.82 7.97
C LYS A 461 -27.58 1.26 7.69
N LEU A 462 -27.06 2.18 8.49
CA LEU A 462 -25.70 2.69 8.35
C LEU A 462 -24.68 1.56 8.52
N TRP A 463 -24.82 0.76 9.58
CA TRP A 463 -23.95 -0.39 9.83
C TRP A 463 -24.13 -1.45 8.74
N SER A 464 -25.36 -1.71 8.29
CA SER A 464 -25.65 -2.68 7.23
C SER A 464 -24.93 -2.33 5.93
N ASN A 465 -25.01 -1.06 5.50
CA ASN A 465 -24.35 -0.58 4.30
C ASN A 465 -22.83 -0.63 4.39
N LEU A 466 -22.30 -0.32 5.57
CA LEU A 466 -20.87 -0.25 5.84
C LEU A 466 -20.22 -1.64 5.92
N LEU A 467 -20.89 -2.58 6.59
CA LEU A 467 -20.40 -3.93 6.83
C LEU A 467 -20.80 -4.92 5.72
N GLY A 468 -21.73 -4.53 4.83
CA GLY A 468 -22.25 -5.38 3.77
C GLY A 468 -23.14 -6.50 4.28
N ILE A 469 -23.92 -6.22 5.34
CA ILE A 469 -24.76 -7.18 6.04
C ILE A 469 -26.23 -6.74 5.89
N GLU A 470 -27.08 -7.60 5.35
CA GLU A 470 -28.46 -7.24 4.99
C GLU A 470 -29.35 -6.85 6.18
N LYS A 471 -29.15 -7.44 7.38
CA LYS A 471 -30.10 -7.29 8.49
C LYS A 471 -29.44 -7.19 9.87
N ILE A 472 -29.05 -5.99 10.30
CA ILE A 472 -28.43 -5.76 11.63
C ILE A 472 -29.49 -5.41 12.69
N GLY A 473 -29.44 -6.07 13.85
CA GLY A 473 -30.23 -5.76 15.04
C GLY A 473 -29.49 -4.86 16.03
N ILE A 474 -30.21 -4.27 16.98
CA ILE A 474 -29.63 -3.26 17.89
C ILE A 474 -28.66 -3.82 18.93
N MET A 475 -28.74 -5.13 19.19
CA MET A 475 -27.84 -5.86 20.09
C MET A 475 -26.62 -6.44 19.40
N ASP A 476 -26.52 -6.32 18.08
CA ASP A 476 -25.39 -6.86 17.36
C ASP A 476 -24.12 -6.10 17.70
N ASP A 477 -23.09 -6.84 18.10
CA ASP A 477 -21.77 -6.30 18.35
C ASP A 477 -21.08 -5.91 17.03
N PHE A 478 -20.73 -4.63 16.92
CA PHE A 478 -20.10 -4.03 15.74
C PHE A 478 -18.86 -4.79 15.27
N PHE A 479 -17.97 -5.15 16.20
CA PHE A 479 -16.69 -5.80 15.90
C PHE A 479 -16.85 -7.29 15.63
N ARG A 480 -17.88 -7.91 16.23
CA ARG A 480 -18.31 -9.28 15.91
C ARG A 480 -18.77 -9.38 14.47
N LEU A 481 -19.45 -8.35 13.96
CA LEU A 481 -19.91 -8.27 12.57
C LEU A 481 -18.81 -7.89 11.57
N GLY A 482 -17.54 -7.87 11.97
CA GLY A 482 -16.41 -7.49 11.12
C GLY A 482 -16.13 -5.99 11.10
N GLY A 483 -16.80 -5.21 11.96
CA GLY A 483 -16.44 -3.83 12.22
C GLY A 483 -15.04 -3.70 12.78
N ASP A 484 -14.44 -2.55 12.52
CA ASP A 484 -13.08 -2.21 12.87
C ASP A 484 -12.87 -0.72 13.10
N SER A 485 -11.64 -0.32 13.39
CA SER A 485 -11.32 1.07 13.67
C SER A 485 -11.65 1.99 12.49
N ILE A 486 -11.51 1.54 11.23
CA ILE A 486 -11.73 2.33 10.00
C ILE A 486 -13.22 2.47 9.70
N SER A 487 -13.98 1.41 9.90
CA SER A 487 -15.44 1.40 9.76
C SER A 487 -16.12 2.14 10.93
N ALA A 488 -15.59 2.02 12.16
CA ALA A 488 -15.99 2.86 13.30
C ALA A 488 -15.73 4.36 13.01
N LEU A 489 -14.58 4.65 12.39
CA LEU A 489 -14.21 5.97 11.86
C LEU A 489 -15.31 6.56 10.96
N GLN A 490 -15.74 5.77 9.97
CA GLN A 490 -16.74 6.17 8.98
C GLN A 490 -18.11 6.39 9.62
N ILE A 491 -18.48 5.58 10.62
CA ILE A 491 -19.71 5.77 11.40
C ILE A 491 -19.67 7.08 12.17
N VAL A 492 -18.56 7.36 12.88
CA VAL A 492 -18.39 8.60 13.63
C VAL A 492 -18.50 9.83 12.71
N GLY A 493 -17.82 9.79 11.56
CA GLY A 493 -17.88 10.88 10.57
C GLY A 493 -19.32 11.14 10.10
N ARG A 494 -20.04 10.09 9.71
CA ARG A 494 -21.44 10.21 9.24
C ARG A 494 -22.40 10.64 10.35
N LEU A 495 -22.23 10.16 11.58
CA LEU A 495 -23.05 10.60 12.71
C LEU A 495 -22.90 12.09 12.99
N ARG A 496 -21.68 12.61 12.84
CA ARG A 496 -21.41 14.03 13.01
C ARG A 496 -21.95 14.87 11.84
N GLU A 497 -21.73 14.43 10.60
CA GLU A 497 -22.17 15.17 9.41
C GLU A 497 -23.69 15.19 9.24
N THR A 498 -24.35 14.05 9.42
CA THR A 498 -25.78 13.90 9.14
C THR A 498 -26.65 14.32 10.32
N TYR A 499 -26.21 14.05 11.54
CA TYR A 499 -27.05 14.23 12.74
C TYR A 499 -26.49 15.25 13.75
N GLY A 500 -25.30 15.81 13.50
CA GLY A 500 -24.64 16.71 14.46
C GLY A 500 -24.23 16.04 15.77
N LEU A 501 -24.26 14.70 15.83
CA LEU A 501 -24.00 13.93 17.04
C LEU A 501 -22.49 13.74 17.25
N SER A 502 -22.02 14.00 18.46
CA SER A 502 -20.61 13.88 18.82
C SER A 502 -20.33 12.53 19.45
N VAL A 503 -19.77 11.61 18.66
CA VAL A 503 -19.37 10.27 19.09
C VAL A 503 -17.89 10.09 18.80
N SER A 504 -17.12 9.57 19.76
CA SER A 504 -15.72 9.21 19.51
C SER A 504 -15.61 7.74 19.07
N VAL A 505 -14.54 7.37 18.37
CA VAL A 505 -14.28 5.95 18.06
C VAL A 505 -14.15 5.13 19.34
N LYS A 506 -13.59 5.72 20.42
CA LYS A 506 -13.56 5.10 21.75
C LYS A 506 -14.96 4.74 22.24
N ASP A 507 -15.96 5.60 22.00
CA ASP A 507 -17.34 5.32 22.40
C ASP A 507 -17.90 4.11 21.63
N ILE A 508 -17.59 3.94 20.35
CA ILE A 508 -17.98 2.72 19.60
C ILE A 508 -17.31 1.46 20.18
N PHE A 509 -16.05 1.56 20.63
CA PHE A 509 -15.37 0.43 21.27
C PHE A 509 -15.97 0.06 22.64
N VAL A 510 -16.39 1.05 23.42
CA VAL A 510 -17.00 0.84 24.74
C VAL A 510 -18.46 0.40 24.60
N PHE A 511 -19.20 1.06 23.73
CA PHE A 511 -20.61 0.83 23.44
C PHE A 511 -20.74 0.15 22.07
N ASN A 512 -20.28 -1.09 22.04
CA ASN A 512 -20.13 -1.91 20.84
C ASN A 512 -21.43 -2.37 20.17
N THR A 513 -22.59 -2.02 20.71
CA THR A 513 -23.91 -2.31 20.11
C THR A 513 -24.68 -1.01 19.90
N ILE A 514 -25.59 -0.98 18.92
CA ILE A 514 -26.43 0.19 18.65
C ILE A 514 -27.25 0.56 19.90
N GLU A 515 -27.76 -0.42 20.64
CA GLU A 515 -28.48 -0.20 21.89
C GLU A 515 -27.60 0.53 22.91
N LYS A 516 -26.41 -0.02 23.22
CA LYS A 516 -25.52 0.58 24.22
C LYS A 516 -25.09 1.97 23.79
N LEU A 517 -24.80 2.17 22.50
CA LEU A 517 -24.38 3.45 21.97
C LEU A 517 -25.51 4.48 22.08
N TYR A 518 -26.74 4.08 21.74
CA TYR A 518 -27.92 4.91 21.86
C TYR A 518 -28.17 5.30 23.32
N ASP A 519 -28.30 4.32 24.22
CA ASP A 519 -28.70 4.55 25.60
C ASP A 519 -27.66 5.31 26.42
N ASN A 520 -26.35 5.12 26.14
CA ASN A 520 -25.28 5.72 26.93
C ASN A 520 -24.69 7.01 26.33
N LYS A 521 -24.88 7.28 25.03
CA LYS A 521 -24.28 8.45 24.37
C LYS A 521 -25.25 9.29 23.54
N LEU A 522 -26.10 8.68 22.73
CA LEU A 522 -26.92 9.43 21.78
C LEU A 522 -28.17 10.02 22.44
N LYS A 523 -28.83 9.25 23.32
CA LYS A 523 -30.06 9.64 24.01
C LYS A 523 -29.92 10.97 24.76
N THR A 524 -28.81 11.15 25.48
CA THR A 524 -28.56 12.39 26.23
C THR A 524 -28.28 13.58 25.32
N GLN A 525 -27.57 13.40 24.21
CA GLN A 525 -27.27 14.50 23.27
C GLN A 525 -28.54 15.01 22.58
N LEU A 526 -29.49 14.12 22.30
CA LEU A 526 -30.80 14.45 21.74
C LEU A 526 -31.70 15.22 22.72
N ILE A 527 -31.58 14.92 24.03
CA ILE A 527 -32.35 15.65 25.06
C ILE A 527 -31.81 17.08 25.20
N TYR A 528 -30.48 17.27 25.14
CA TYR A 528 -29.87 18.61 25.21
C TYR A 528 -30.01 19.44 23.92
N SER A 529 -30.17 18.81 22.75
CA SER A 529 -30.43 19.54 21.50
C SER A 529 -31.88 20.04 21.38
N ASN A 530 -32.83 19.38 22.07
CA ASN A 530 -34.23 19.83 22.09
C ASN A 530 -34.48 21.10 22.94
N ASP A 531 -33.58 21.48 23.86
CA ASP A 531 -33.67 22.74 24.62
C ASP A 531 -32.98 23.93 23.91
N VAL A 532 -32.24 23.71 22.81
CA VAL A 532 -31.48 24.76 22.10
C VAL A 532 -32.00 25.04 20.69
N ASN A 533 -32.92 24.22 20.16
CA ASN A 533 -33.48 24.39 18.82
C ASN A 533 -34.63 25.42 18.75
N GLN A 534 -34.33 26.68 19.10
CA GLN A 534 -35.12 27.83 18.65
C GLN A 534 -34.36 28.77 17.69
N SER A 535 -33.16 28.40 17.24
CA SER A 535 -32.46 29.14 16.19
C SER A 535 -31.62 28.20 15.34
N LEU A 536 -32.24 27.60 14.31
CA LEU A 536 -31.65 27.23 13.03
C LEU A 536 -32.76 26.54 12.23
N ASN A 537 -33.73 27.33 11.76
CA ASN A 537 -34.59 26.89 10.67
C ASN A 537 -33.68 26.73 9.45
N THR A 538 -33.41 25.47 9.07
CA THR A 538 -32.97 25.12 7.73
C THR A 538 -34.07 25.54 6.76
N THR A 539 -33.87 26.66 6.09
CA THR A 539 -34.70 27.07 4.97
C THR A 539 -34.59 25.99 3.90
N GLU A 540 -35.72 25.33 3.61
CA GLU A 540 -35.89 24.56 2.38
C GLU A 540 -35.56 25.47 1.20
N LEU A 541 -34.43 25.23 0.53
CA LEU A 541 -34.18 25.74 -0.82
C LEU A 541 -34.95 24.87 -1.81
N ALA A 542 -36.28 24.96 -1.74
CA ALA A 542 -37.14 24.71 -2.88
C ALA A 542 -37.18 25.99 -3.72
N GLU A 543 -36.09 26.30 -4.42
CA GLU A 543 -36.14 27.32 -5.46
C GLU A 543 -36.76 26.71 -6.71
N SER A 544 -37.89 27.30 -7.10
CA SER A 544 -38.64 27.03 -8.30
C SER A 544 -37.73 26.95 -9.53
N LYS A 545 -37.74 25.80 -10.22
CA LYS A 545 -37.18 25.61 -11.56
C LYS A 545 -37.92 26.50 -12.55
N GLN A 546 -37.51 27.75 -12.71
CA GLN A 546 -37.85 28.56 -13.88
C GLN A 546 -36.72 28.45 -14.89
N GLU A 547 -37.07 28.18 -16.14
CA GLU A 547 -36.13 28.15 -17.26
C GLU A 547 -35.38 29.49 -17.34
N ASN A 548 -34.06 29.41 -17.56
CA ASN A 548 -33.16 30.57 -17.67
C ASN A 548 -32.98 31.44 -16.40
N SER A 549 -33.26 30.92 -15.20
CA SER A 549 -32.89 31.64 -13.96
C SER A 549 -31.37 31.69 -13.75
N SER A 550 -30.85 32.88 -13.47
CA SER A 550 -29.44 33.11 -13.13
C SER A 550 -29.14 32.54 -11.74
N HIS A 551 -28.18 31.63 -11.64
CA HIS A 551 -27.75 31.08 -10.36
C HIS A 551 -26.39 31.67 -9.92
N SER A 552 -26.20 31.74 -8.61
CA SER A 552 -24.94 32.18 -8.02
C SER A 552 -23.83 31.17 -8.30
N LEU A 553 -22.60 31.67 -8.45
CA LEU A 553 -21.42 30.86 -8.63
C LEU A 553 -21.01 30.19 -7.31
N LEU A 554 -20.46 28.98 -7.41
CA LEU A 554 -19.77 28.33 -6.30
C LEU A 554 -18.49 29.13 -5.95
N PRO A 555 -18.01 29.07 -4.69
CA PRO A 555 -16.81 29.81 -4.26
C PRO A 555 -15.57 29.56 -5.15
N ILE A 556 -15.42 28.36 -5.69
CA ILE A 556 -14.33 28.00 -6.61
C ILE A 556 -14.50 28.62 -8.01
N GLN A 557 -15.74 28.71 -8.50
CA GLN A 557 -16.07 29.35 -9.77
C GLN A 557 -15.92 30.88 -9.64
N GLU A 558 -16.32 31.46 -8.50
CA GLU A 558 -16.05 32.87 -8.21
C GLU A 558 -14.57 33.17 -8.20
N TYR A 559 -13.77 32.34 -7.51
CA TYR A 559 -12.32 32.47 -7.50
C TYR A 559 -11.74 32.40 -8.91
N PHE A 560 -12.23 31.46 -9.73
CA PHE A 560 -11.83 31.28 -11.11
C PHE A 560 -12.08 32.53 -11.97
N PHE A 561 -13.30 33.07 -11.96
CA PHE A 561 -13.67 34.25 -12.77
C PHE A 561 -13.09 35.57 -12.27
N LYS A 562 -12.75 35.69 -10.97
CA LYS A 562 -12.12 36.88 -10.38
C LYS A 562 -10.65 37.06 -10.77
N LYS A 563 -9.97 36.01 -11.27
CA LYS A 563 -8.51 35.95 -11.45
C LYS A 563 -8.00 36.20 -12.87
N THR A 564 -8.85 36.48 -13.87
CA THR A 564 -8.51 36.17 -15.27
C THR A 564 -7.48 37.06 -15.96
N ASN A 565 -6.35 36.41 -16.26
CA ASN A 565 -5.56 36.56 -17.49
C ASN A 565 -5.12 35.15 -17.98
N PHE A 566 -6.03 34.16 -17.89
CA PHE A 566 -5.73 32.77 -18.26
C PHE A 566 -6.14 32.47 -19.70
N VAL A 567 -5.28 31.77 -20.44
CA VAL A 567 -5.60 31.19 -21.75
C VAL A 567 -6.55 30.01 -21.50
N HIS A 568 -7.76 30.06 -22.06
CA HIS A 568 -8.90 29.22 -21.70
C HIS A 568 -8.70 27.71 -21.89
N ASN A 569 -7.68 27.25 -22.63
CA ASN A 569 -7.41 25.84 -22.90
C ASN A 569 -6.56 25.12 -21.83
N HIS A 570 -5.84 25.83 -20.95
CA HIS A 570 -4.98 25.20 -19.92
C HIS A 570 -5.72 24.44 -18.82
N LEU A 571 -7.04 24.58 -18.75
CA LEU A 571 -7.89 23.97 -17.73
C LEU A 571 -8.85 22.93 -18.28
N ASN A 572 -8.74 22.62 -19.58
CA ASN A 572 -9.46 21.52 -20.17
C ASN A 572 -8.98 20.20 -19.54
N GLN A 573 -9.91 19.35 -19.15
CA GLN A 573 -9.62 18.00 -18.66
C GLN A 573 -9.95 16.99 -19.75
N TYR A 574 -9.03 16.06 -19.98
CA TYR A 574 -9.17 15.05 -21.02
C TYR A 574 -9.17 13.67 -20.39
N VAL A 575 -10.08 12.82 -20.87
CA VAL A 575 -10.14 11.41 -20.49
C VAL A 575 -10.13 10.58 -21.75
N ILE A 576 -9.13 9.70 -21.88
CA ILE A 576 -8.94 8.84 -23.05
C ILE A 576 -9.20 7.39 -22.62
N PHE A 577 -10.05 6.70 -23.37
CA PHE A 577 -10.40 5.30 -23.11
C PHE A 577 -9.96 4.43 -24.29
N SER A 578 -9.31 3.30 -24.00
CA SER A 578 -9.08 2.23 -24.98
C SER A 578 -10.13 1.14 -24.75
N ILE A 579 -10.97 0.89 -25.76
CA ILE A 579 -12.10 -0.03 -25.65
C ILE A 579 -11.99 -1.08 -26.77
N ALA A 580 -12.00 -2.36 -26.40
CA ALA A 580 -11.80 -3.47 -27.33
C ALA A 580 -12.90 -3.61 -28.40
N GLN A 581 -14.14 -3.25 -28.06
CA GLN A 581 -15.28 -3.14 -28.98
C GLN A 581 -16.06 -1.88 -28.64
N PHE A 582 -16.13 -0.93 -29.56
CA PHE A 582 -16.81 0.35 -29.35
C PHE A 582 -18.01 0.48 -30.28
N ASP A 583 -19.19 0.58 -29.68
CA ASP A 583 -20.46 0.89 -30.36
C ASP A 583 -20.76 2.39 -30.18
N GLU A 584 -20.49 3.17 -31.22
CA GLU A 584 -20.64 4.62 -31.21
C GLU A 584 -22.09 5.06 -30.91
N ASN A 585 -23.08 4.29 -31.38
CA ASN A 585 -24.49 4.64 -31.19
C ASN A 585 -24.92 4.44 -29.74
N LYS A 586 -24.55 3.31 -29.13
CA LYS A 586 -24.81 3.08 -27.69
C LYS A 586 -24.08 4.08 -26.82
N PHE A 587 -22.85 4.45 -27.19
CA PHE A 587 -22.10 5.46 -26.47
C PHE A 587 -22.79 6.83 -26.51
N LYS A 588 -23.27 7.26 -27.69
CA LYS A 588 -24.07 8.48 -27.84
C LYS A 588 -25.33 8.47 -26.99
N ASP A 589 -26.05 7.35 -26.97
CA ASP A 589 -27.26 7.19 -26.15
C ASP A 589 -26.93 7.29 -24.64
N CYS A 590 -25.87 6.62 -24.19
CA CYS A 590 -25.43 6.68 -22.79
C CYS A 590 -24.95 8.08 -22.40
N LEU A 591 -24.18 8.75 -23.28
CA LEU A 591 -23.72 10.11 -23.05
C LEU A 591 -24.89 11.09 -22.99
N GLY A 592 -25.89 10.93 -23.86
CA GLY A 592 -27.14 11.69 -23.79
C GLY A 592 -27.82 11.56 -22.43
N LYS A 593 -27.96 10.34 -21.91
CA LYS A 593 -28.51 10.10 -20.57
C LYS A 593 -27.69 10.73 -19.44
N LEU A 594 -26.35 10.71 -19.55
CA LEU A 594 -25.47 11.35 -18.57
C LEU A 594 -25.62 12.87 -18.58
N ILE A 595 -25.72 13.48 -19.76
CA ILE A 595 -25.94 14.93 -19.92
C ILE A 595 -27.31 15.33 -19.36
N GLU A 596 -28.33 14.51 -19.59
CA GLU A 596 -29.67 14.73 -19.04
C GLU A 596 -29.65 14.66 -17.50
N TYR A 597 -29.03 13.62 -16.95
CA TYR A 597 -28.97 13.36 -15.50
C TYR A 597 -28.11 14.39 -14.74
N HIS A 598 -26.97 14.81 -15.29
CA HIS A 598 -26.03 15.71 -14.63
C HIS A 598 -26.07 17.12 -15.21
N GLU A 599 -26.61 18.07 -14.43
CA GLU A 599 -26.72 19.50 -14.79
C GLU A 599 -25.36 20.16 -15.11
N ALA A 600 -24.26 19.61 -14.59
CA ALA A 600 -22.90 20.11 -14.83
C ALA A 600 -22.51 20.11 -16.33
N PHE A 601 -23.02 19.19 -17.15
CA PHE A 601 -22.77 19.19 -18.60
C PHE A 601 -23.54 20.28 -19.34
N ARG A 602 -24.56 20.83 -18.68
CA ARG A 602 -25.52 21.78 -19.24
C ARG A 602 -25.30 23.20 -18.75
N VAL A 603 -24.33 23.40 -17.87
CA VAL A 603 -24.00 24.73 -17.34
C VAL A 603 -23.35 25.61 -18.41
N ARG A 604 -23.68 26.89 -18.38
CA ARG A 604 -23.09 27.99 -19.16
C ARG A 604 -22.80 29.16 -18.24
N PHE A 605 -21.74 29.91 -18.53
CA PHE A 605 -21.34 31.06 -17.74
C PHE A 605 -21.45 32.33 -18.56
N LYS A 606 -22.44 33.18 -18.29
CA LYS A 606 -22.63 34.44 -19.02
C LYS A 606 -22.17 35.62 -18.18
N LYS A 607 -21.60 36.62 -18.84
CA LYS A 607 -21.28 37.92 -18.22
C LYS A 607 -22.54 38.77 -18.13
N TYR A 608 -22.76 39.42 -17.00
CA TYR A 608 -23.92 40.31 -16.81
C TYR A 608 -23.58 41.73 -16.34
N ASP A 609 -22.36 41.99 -15.86
CA ASP A 609 -21.88 43.34 -15.53
C ASP A 609 -20.35 43.37 -15.42
N GLY A 610 -19.64 43.83 -16.46
CA GLY A 610 -18.17 43.84 -16.51
C GLY A 610 -17.54 42.44 -16.39
N ASN A 611 -16.60 42.24 -15.46
CA ASN A 611 -15.89 40.97 -15.23
C ASN A 611 -16.67 39.96 -14.34
N LYS A 612 -17.97 40.18 -14.10
CA LYS A 612 -18.79 39.29 -13.27
C LYS A 612 -19.57 38.30 -14.14
N TYR A 613 -19.53 37.04 -13.73
CA TYR A 613 -20.20 35.91 -14.38
C TYR A 613 -21.31 35.37 -13.49
N SER A 614 -22.36 34.84 -14.11
CA SER A 614 -23.38 33.99 -13.47
C SER A 614 -23.53 32.69 -14.25
N GLN A 615 -24.02 31.65 -13.58
CA GLN A 615 -24.24 30.35 -14.19
C GLN A 615 -25.71 30.15 -14.58
N TYR A 616 -25.93 29.50 -15.71
CA TYR A 616 -27.24 29.14 -16.25
C TYR A 616 -27.18 27.70 -16.74
N TYR A 617 -28.31 27.00 -16.73
CA TYR A 617 -28.40 25.63 -17.20
C TYR A 617 -29.24 25.56 -18.48
N GLU A 618 -28.63 25.06 -19.56
CA GLU A 618 -29.33 24.82 -20.82
C GLU A 618 -30.26 23.62 -20.67
N THR A 619 -31.53 23.79 -21.05
CA THR A 619 -32.54 22.75 -20.97
C THR A 619 -32.78 22.09 -22.32
N ASN A 620 -32.42 22.75 -23.43
CA ASN A 620 -32.60 22.26 -24.79
C ASN A 620 -31.25 21.82 -25.38
N ILE A 621 -30.88 20.55 -25.17
CA ILE A 621 -29.66 19.97 -25.74
C ILE A 621 -30.05 19.03 -26.88
N ASP A 622 -29.76 19.44 -28.10
CA ASP A 622 -29.85 18.53 -29.23
C ASP A 622 -28.70 17.52 -29.12
N SER A 623 -29.02 16.29 -28.71
CA SER A 623 -28.08 15.15 -28.65
C SER A 623 -27.34 14.87 -29.96
N LYS A 624 -27.74 15.52 -31.07
CA LYS A 624 -27.08 15.44 -32.39
C LYS A 624 -26.00 16.49 -32.63
N GLU A 625 -25.93 17.58 -31.86
CA GLU A 625 -24.85 18.59 -31.95
C GLU A 625 -23.58 18.19 -31.21
N ILE A 626 -23.30 16.88 -31.15
CA ILE A 626 -22.03 16.44 -30.60
C ILE A 626 -20.98 16.55 -31.70
N ASN A 627 -20.04 17.49 -31.52
CA ASN A 627 -18.89 17.68 -32.41
C ASN A 627 -18.04 16.40 -32.47
N LEU A 628 -18.34 15.54 -33.44
CA LEU A 628 -17.65 14.29 -33.70
C LEU A 628 -16.54 14.53 -34.73
N VAL A 629 -15.28 14.30 -34.32
CA VAL A 629 -14.15 14.21 -35.26
C VAL A 629 -13.87 12.73 -35.54
N ARG A 630 -13.94 12.32 -36.82
CA ARG A 630 -13.73 10.92 -37.26
C ARG A 630 -12.44 10.80 -38.05
N ILE A 631 -11.52 9.95 -37.58
CA ILE A 631 -10.32 9.57 -38.33
C ILE A 631 -10.47 8.12 -38.80
N LYS A 632 -10.53 7.91 -40.11
CA LYS A 632 -10.47 6.58 -40.71
C LYS A 632 -9.05 6.30 -41.17
N ASN A 633 -8.42 5.29 -40.59
CA ASN A 633 -7.07 4.89 -40.95
C ASN A 633 -7.11 4.05 -42.25
N SER A 634 -6.88 4.68 -43.40
CA SER A 634 -6.77 3.99 -44.69
C SER A 634 -5.30 3.77 -45.05
N LYS A 635 -4.78 2.55 -44.82
CA LYS A 635 -3.56 1.89 -45.37
C LYS A 635 -2.25 2.69 -45.57
N SER A 636 -2.17 3.95 -45.21
CA SER A 636 -1.01 4.80 -45.40
C SER A 636 -1.11 6.00 -44.47
N ILE A 637 -0.05 6.21 -43.67
CA ILE A 637 0.29 7.41 -42.89
C ILE A 637 -0.17 7.39 -41.42
N GLU A 638 0.75 6.99 -40.53
CA GLU A 638 0.70 7.11 -39.05
C GLU A 638 0.63 8.56 -38.51
N ILE A 639 0.55 9.59 -39.36
CA ILE A 639 0.73 11.00 -38.97
C ILE A 639 -0.58 11.70 -38.53
N ASN A 640 -1.76 11.09 -38.68
CA ASN A 640 -3.02 11.86 -38.58
C ASN A 640 -3.65 11.95 -37.17
N PHE A 641 -3.52 10.94 -36.31
CA PHE A 641 -4.21 10.93 -35.00
C PHE A 641 -3.60 11.89 -33.98
N GLU A 642 -2.28 11.86 -33.78
CA GLU A 642 -1.60 12.74 -32.82
C GLU A 642 -1.78 14.22 -33.18
N THR A 643 -1.79 14.54 -34.47
CA THR A 643 -1.98 15.91 -34.96
C THR A 643 -3.41 16.41 -34.69
N GLU A 644 -4.44 15.62 -34.99
CA GLU A 644 -5.83 16.01 -34.69
C GLU A 644 -6.13 16.03 -33.20
N LEU A 645 -5.58 15.09 -32.43
CA LEU A 645 -5.67 15.09 -30.97
C LEU A 645 -5.04 16.38 -30.42
N ASN A 646 -3.83 16.73 -30.84
CA ASN A 646 -3.16 17.98 -30.41
C ASN A 646 -3.97 19.23 -30.80
N ASN A 647 -4.62 19.24 -31.96
CA ASN A 647 -5.51 20.35 -32.34
C ASN A 647 -6.74 20.45 -31.42
N LEU A 648 -7.32 19.31 -31.01
CA LEU A 648 -8.44 19.28 -30.08
C LEU A 648 -8.01 19.66 -28.65
N LEU A 649 -6.85 19.20 -28.20
CA LEU A 649 -6.24 19.55 -26.91
C LEU A 649 -5.96 21.06 -26.79
N ASN A 650 -5.68 21.73 -27.91
CA ASN A 650 -5.40 23.17 -27.89
C ASN A 650 -6.63 24.06 -28.10
N LYS A 651 -7.82 23.49 -28.32
CA LYS A 651 -9.06 24.24 -28.59
C LYS A 651 -9.65 24.81 -27.30
N ASN A 652 -9.96 26.11 -27.30
CA ASN A 652 -10.69 26.75 -26.20
C ASN A 652 -12.16 26.29 -26.19
N MET A 653 -12.71 25.99 -25.01
CA MET A 653 -14.14 25.76 -24.86
C MET A 653 -14.90 27.09 -24.79
N ASP A 654 -15.99 27.21 -25.54
CA ASP A 654 -16.91 28.33 -25.44
C ASP A 654 -17.80 28.13 -24.20
N ILE A 655 -17.40 28.72 -23.09
CA ILE A 655 -18.09 28.58 -21.80
C ILE A 655 -19.42 29.36 -21.74
N GLU A 656 -19.67 30.28 -22.67
CA GLU A 656 -20.86 31.13 -22.66
C GLU A 656 -22.00 30.48 -23.46
N ASN A 657 -21.69 29.87 -24.60
CA ASN A 657 -22.69 29.29 -25.51
C ASN A 657 -22.45 27.81 -25.84
N GLY A 658 -21.20 27.32 -25.75
CA GLY A 658 -20.83 25.96 -26.15
C GLY A 658 -20.97 24.90 -25.06
N PRO A 659 -21.08 23.61 -25.42
CA PRO A 659 -21.10 22.52 -24.44
C PRO A 659 -19.79 22.46 -23.65
N MET A 660 -19.90 22.17 -22.35
CA MET A 660 -18.74 21.97 -21.47
C MET A 660 -18.11 20.57 -21.63
N TYR A 661 -18.24 19.96 -22.81
CA TYR A 661 -17.71 18.63 -23.13
C TYR A 661 -17.46 18.49 -24.64
N MET A 662 -16.51 17.61 -25.00
CA MET A 662 -16.23 17.17 -26.37
C MET A 662 -15.76 15.71 -26.32
N TYR A 663 -15.95 14.94 -27.40
CA TYR A 663 -15.33 13.60 -27.51
C TYR A 663 -14.87 13.30 -28.95
N MET A 664 -13.90 12.40 -29.06
CA MET A 664 -13.32 11.91 -30.32
C MET A 664 -13.22 10.38 -30.23
N THR A 665 -13.33 9.68 -31.37
CA THR A 665 -13.27 8.21 -31.42
C THR A 665 -12.37 7.75 -32.56
N GLU A 666 -11.49 6.78 -32.29
CA GLU A 666 -10.69 6.08 -33.30
C GLU A 666 -11.02 4.57 -33.27
N GLN A 667 -11.19 3.94 -34.44
CA GLN A 667 -11.35 2.49 -34.56
C GLN A 667 -10.12 1.87 -35.21
N THR A 668 -9.39 1.04 -34.47
CA THR A 668 -8.24 0.27 -34.96
C THR A 668 -8.60 -1.22 -35.09
N GLN A 669 -8.39 -1.82 -36.26
CA GLN A 669 -8.48 -3.28 -36.42
C GLN A 669 -7.22 -3.93 -35.79
N LYS A 670 -7.40 -4.79 -34.78
CA LYS A 670 -6.30 -5.53 -34.14
C LYS A 670 -5.73 -6.58 -35.11
N LEU A 671 -4.53 -6.33 -35.63
CA LEU A 671 -3.65 -7.35 -36.21
C LEU A 671 -2.66 -7.80 -35.13
N LEU A 672 -2.25 -9.07 -35.12
CA LEU A 672 -1.10 -9.55 -34.34
C LEU A 672 0.12 -8.71 -34.74
N LYS A 673 0.66 -7.94 -33.78
CA LYS A 673 1.83 -7.09 -33.99
C LYS A 673 3.03 -7.69 -33.27
N PHE A 674 4.06 -8.01 -34.03
CA PHE A 674 5.38 -8.37 -33.51
C PHE A 674 6.25 -7.12 -33.60
N GLN A 675 6.84 -6.69 -32.48
CA GLN A 675 7.64 -5.48 -32.39
C GLN A 675 9.07 -5.83 -31.98
N LYS A 676 10.06 -5.37 -32.75
CA LYS A 676 11.47 -5.51 -32.41
C LYS A 676 11.87 -4.40 -31.44
N THR A 677 12.53 -4.77 -30.35
CA THR A 677 13.12 -3.85 -29.38
C THR A 677 14.57 -4.24 -29.14
N TYR A 678 15.47 -3.25 -29.12
CA TYR A 678 16.91 -3.47 -28.95
C TYR A 678 17.34 -2.96 -27.59
N ASP A 679 18.12 -3.76 -26.87
CA ASP A 679 18.79 -3.37 -25.63
C ASP A 679 20.20 -3.98 -25.60
N VAL A 680 21.14 -3.32 -24.93
CA VAL A 680 22.56 -3.70 -24.93
C VAL A 680 22.95 -4.28 -23.57
N GLU A 681 23.18 -5.59 -23.53
CA GLU A 681 23.62 -6.31 -22.34
C GLU A 681 24.98 -7.00 -22.56
N LYS A 682 25.79 -7.10 -21.51
CA LYS A 682 27.08 -7.80 -21.54
C LYS A 682 26.87 -9.28 -21.19
N LEU A 683 27.33 -10.20 -22.03
CA LEU A 683 27.05 -11.63 -21.94
C LEU A 683 28.32 -12.48 -21.82
N ASP A 684 28.20 -13.65 -21.18
CA ASP A 684 29.24 -14.69 -21.08
C ASP A 684 29.12 -15.78 -22.18
N TYR A 685 28.11 -15.70 -23.05
CA TYR A 685 27.82 -16.70 -24.10
C TYR A 685 27.70 -16.05 -25.49
N PRO A 686 28.07 -16.76 -26.57
CA PRO A 686 28.09 -16.20 -27.93
C PRO A 686 26.70 -15.93 -28.53
N LEU A 687 25.69 -16.75 -28.24
CA LEU A 687 24.29 -16.57 -28.68
C LEU A 687 23.34 -17.31 -27.72
N ALA A 688 22.25 -16.67 -27.31
CA ALA A 688 21.19 -17.28 -26.49
C ALA A 688 19.81 -16.72 -26.89
N ALA A 689 18.80 -17.60 -26.92
CA ALA A 689 17.41 -17.23 -27.19
C ALA A 689 16.54 -17.56 -25.98
N VAL A 690 15.71 -16.61 -25.56
CA VAL A 690 14.80 -16.76 -24.41
C VAL A 690 13.40 -16.32 -24.83
N ALA A 691 12.40 -17.15 -24.57
CA ALA A 691 11.00 -16.81 -24.77
C ALA A 691 10.26 -16.85 -23.44
N TYR A 692 9.47 -15.83 -23.14
CA TYR A 692 8.62 -15.82 -21.96
C TYR A 692 7.30 -15.09 -22.24
N GLU A 693 6.25 -15.57 -21.58
CA GLU A 693 4.92 -15.00 -21.65
C GLU A 693 4.83 -13.78 -20.72
N THR A 694 4.45 -12.63 -21.27
CA THR A 694 4.23 -11.43 -20.47
C THR A 694 2.73 -11.31 -20.18
N VAL A 695 2.34 -11.77 -18.98
CA VAL A 695 0.95 -11.79 -18.48
C VAL A 695 0.25 -10.42 -18.57
N LYS A 696 1.01 -9.33 -18.61
CA LYS A 696 0.49 -7.96 -18.61
C LYS A 696 -0.08 -7.49 -19.95
N ASN A 697 0.39 -8.05 -21.07
CA ASN A 697 0.05 -7.59 -22.42
C ASN A 697 -0.52 -8.69 -23.32
N GLU A 698 -0.79 -9.90 -22.78
CA GLU A 698 -1.13 -11.10 -23.57
C GLU A 698 -0.13 -11.32 -24.74
N SER A 699 1.14 -10.98 -24.51
CA SER A 699 2.19 -11.00 -25.52
C SER A 699 3.28 -11.99 -25.16
N ILE A 700 3.75 -12.74 -26.15
CA ILE A 700 4.96 -13.57 -26.03
C ILE A 700 6.15 -12.70 -26.41
N THR A 701 7.13 -12.58 -25.52
CA THR A 701 8.38 -11.87 -25.79
C THR A 701 9.45 -12.89 -26.15
N PHE A 702 10.07 -12.71 -27.31
CA PHE A 702 11.20 -13.49 -27.78
C PHE A 702 12.44 -12.59 -27.77
N VAL A 703 13.45 -12.95 -26.97
CA VAL A 703 14.69 -12.19 -26.80
C VAL A 703 15.84 -13.00 -27.36
N LEU A 704 16.67 -12.36 -28.18
CA LEU A 704 17.90 -12.93 -28.72
C LEU A 704 19.10 -12.13 -28.19
N HIS A 705 19.91 -12.78 -27.37
CA HIS A 705 21.14 -12.27 -26.81
C HIS A 705 22.32 -12.75 -27.66
N TYR A 706 23.20 -11.87 -28.12
CA TYR A 706 24.36 -12.25 -28.94
C TYR A 706 25.63 -11.46 -28.58
N ALA A 707 26.79 -12.07 -28.83
CA ALA A 707 28.08 -11.39 -28.69
C ALA A 707 28.37 -10.52 -29.92
N GLY A 708 28.35 -9.20 -29.77
CA GLY A 708 28.59 -8.25 -30.86
C GLY A 708 29.98 -8.32 -31.51
N GLU A 709 30.95 -8.99 -30.89
CA GLU A 709 32.26 -9.27 -31.50
C GLU A 709 32.22 -10.41 -32.52
N LEU A 710 31.19 -11.26 -32.50
CA LEU A 710 31.07 -12.46 -33.34
C LEU A 710 29.99 -12.37 -34.42
N PHE A 711 29.03 -11.46 -34.26
CA PHE A 711 27.91 -11.31 -35.19
C PHE A 711 27.73 -9.84 -35.56
N GLU A 712 27.64 -9.58 -36.86
CA GLU A 712 27.27 -8.26 -37.37
C GLU A 712 25.78 -8.01 -37.13
N ASP A 713 25.42 -6.76 -36.83
CA ASP A 713 24.03 -6.36 -36.56
C ASP A 713 23.09 -6.72 -37.71
N ASP A 714 23.55 -6.61 -38.96
CA ASP A 714 22.79 -7.01 -40.14
C ASP A 714 22.45 -8.51 -40.15
N THR A 715 23.38 -9.36 -39.70
CA THR A 715 23.18 -10.82 -39.61
C THR A 715 22.09 -11.15 -38.58
N ILE A 716 22.10 -10.48 -37.44
CA ILE A 716 21.09 -10.68 -36.39
C ILE A 716 19.74 -10.10 -36.80
N ASN A 717 19.73 -8.96 -37.48
CA ASN A 717 18.50 -8.37 -38.01
C ASN A 717 17.82 -9.28 -39.03
N ASP A 718 18.59 -9.91 -39.92
CA ASP A 718 18.10 -10.91 -40.87
C ASP A 718 17.52 -12.14 -40.16
N LEU A 719 18.20 -12.65 -39.13
CA LEU A 719 17.72 -13.78 -38.33
C LEU A 719 16.39 -13.46 -37.61
N LEU A 720 16.26 -12.24 -37.07
CA LEU A 720 15.04 -11.78 -36.44
C LEU A 720 13.90 -11.58 -37.45
N ASP A 721 14.20 -11.12 -38.67
CA ASP A 721 13.21 -11.02 -39.76
C ASP A 721 12.68 -12.40 -40.18
N VAL A 722 13.58 -13.37 -40.36
CA VAL A 722 13.22 -14.78 -40.66
C VAL A 722 12.33 -15.36 -39.56
N THR A 723 12.72 -15.17 -38.30
CA THR A 723 11.98 -15.69 -37.14
C THR A 723 10.58 -15.07 -37.05
N ASN A 724 10.47 -13.76 -37.31
CA ASN A 724 9.19 -13.06 -37.30
C ASN A 724 8.24 -13.59 -38.39
N GLU A 725 8.74 -13.79 -39.61
CA GLU A 725 7.95 -14.36 -40.71
C GLU A 725 7.48 -15.79 -40.43
N LEU A 726 8.32 -16.61 -39.79
CA LEU A 726 7.94 -17.96 -39.39
C LEU A 726 6.85 -17.95 -38.31
N LEU A 727 6.97 -17.08 -37.31
CA LEU A 727 5.97 -16.94 -36.26
C LEU A 727 4.62 -16.44 -36.80
N ILE A 728 4.62 -15.52 -37.76
CA ILE A 728 3.40 -15.09 -38.45
C ILE A 728 2.76 -16.25 -39.23
N GLN A 729 3.56 -17.05 -39.96
CA GLN A 729 3.05 -18.19 -40.72
C GLN A 729 2.46 -19.27 -39.81
N ILE A 730 3.12 -19.57 -38.68
CA ILE A 730 2.65 -20.54 -37.68
C ILE A 730 1.39 -20.02 -36.97
N ALA A 731 1.36 -18.73 -36.60
CA ALA A 731 0.20 -18.15 -35.90
C ALA A 731 -1.06 -18.14 -36.77
N ASN A 732 -0.91 -18.03 -38.09
CA ASN A 732 -2.04 -18.02 -39.02
C ASN A 732 -2.57 -19.41 -39.39
N ASN A 733 -1.80 -20.49 -39.19
CA ASN A 733 -2.20 -21.86 -39.52
C ASN A 733 -1.80 -22.84 -38.41
N GLN A 734 -2.78 -23.36 -37.65
CA GLN A 734 -2.54 -24.23 -36.49
C GLN A 734 -1.94 -25.61 -36.82
N ILE A 735 -1.94 -26.03 -38.09
CA ILE A 735 -1.31 -27.27 -38.57
C ILE A 735 -0.66 -26.99 -39.93
N THR A 736 0.67 -26.91 -39.98
CA THR A 736 1.44 -26.70 -41.22
C THR A 736 2.66 -27.61 -41.21
N LEU A 737 2.92 -28.30 -42.32
CA LEU A 737 4.13 -29.12 -42.44
C LEU A 737 5.35 -28.20 -42.55
N MET A 738 6.49 -28.57 -41.94
CA MET A 738 7.72 -27.77 -42.04
C MET A 738 8.14 -27.48 -43.49
N THR A 739 7.82 -28.36 -44.44
CA THR A 739 8.11 -28.20 -45.87
C THR A 739 7.29 -27.11 -46.56
N GLU A 740 6.21 -26.64 -45.91
CA GLU A 740 5.29 -25.63 -46.44
C GLU A 740 5.57 -24.23 -45.86
N LEU A 741 6.50 -24.13 -44.89
CA LEU A 741 6.91 -22.86 -44.30
C LEU A 741 7.96 -22.18 -45.18
N ASN A 742 7.77 -20.89 -45.44
CA ASN A 742 8.78 -20.06 -46.09
C ASN A 742 9.78 -19.57 -45.04
N PHE A 743 11.00 -20.10 -45.09
CA PHE A 743 12.11 -19.73 -44.21
C PHE A 743 12.84 -18.45 -44.64
N LEU A 744 12.46 -17.84 -45.76
CA LEU A 744 13.08 -16.65 -46.30
C LEU A 744 12.06 -15.51 -46.39
N PRO A 745 12.33 -14.34 -45.77
CA PRO A 745 11.53 -13.14 -45.97
C PRO A 745 11.47 -12.75 -47.45
N ILE A 746 10.36 -12.15 -47.88
CA ILE A 746 10.12 -11.73 -49.28
C ILE A 746 11.29 -10.86 -49.81
N LYS A 747 11.89 -10.03 -48.96
CA LYS A 747 13.06 -9.20 -49.32
C LYS A 747 14.27 -10.05 -49.73
N GLN A 748 14.56 -11.15 -49.02
CA GLN A 748 15.64 -12.06 -49.37
C GLN A 748 15.29 -12.92 -50.59
N LEU A 749 14.04 -13.36 -50.71
CA LEU A 749 13.56 -14.06 -51.90
C LEU A 749 13.70 -13.19 -53.17
N ASN A 750 13.33 -11.92 -53.07
CA ASN A 750 13.49 -10.94 -54.14
C ASN A 750 14.97 -10.69 -54.47
N LYS A 751 15.84 -10.65 -53.46
CA LYS A 751 17.29 -10.53 -53.65
C LYS A 751 17.86 -11.75 -54.39
N ILE A 752 17.42 -12.95 -54.04
CA ILE A 752 17.78 -14.20 -54.75
C ILE A 752 17.27 -14.15 -56.19
N ASN A 753 16.01 -13.74 -56.40
CA ASN A 753 15.44 -13.60 -57.74
C ASN A 753 16.19 -12.54 -58.56
N GLN A 754 16.58 -11.41 -57.97
CA GLN A 754 17.39 -10.39 -58.62
C GLN A 754 18.79 -10.90 -58.97
N TRP A 755 19.46 -11.57 -58.02
CA TRP A 755 20.77 -12.18 -58.25
C TRP A 755 20.75 -13.24 -59.34
N ASN A 756 19.67 -14.01 -59.44
CA ASN A 756 19.49 -15.05 -60.44
C ASN A 756 18.80 -14.57 -61.72
N ASN A 757 18.40 -13.29 -61.80
CA ASN A 757 17.85 -12.69 -63.02
C ASN A 757 18.98 -12.24 -63.95
N THR A 758 19.76 -13.22 -64.42
CA THR A 758 20.92 -13.01 -65.28
C THR A 758 20.48 -12.87 -66.74
N ASP A 759 21.14 -11.99 -67.50
CA ASP A 759 20.84 -11.75 -68.93
C ASP A 759 20.99 -13.02 -69.82
N LYS A 760 21.73 -14.02 -69.33
CA LYS A 760 21.85 -15.34 -69.93
C LYS A 760 21.48 -16.41 -68.92
N GLU A 761 20.66 -17.36 -69.34
CA GLU A 761 20.39 -18.54 -68.53
C GLU A 761 21.67 -19.37 -68.32
N PHE A 762 21.78 -19.99 -67.15
CA PHE A 762 22.81 -20.97 -66.91
C PHE A 762 22.67 -22.12 -67.91
N PRO A 763 23.74 -22.53 -68.63
CA PRO A 763 23.65 -23.55 -69.66
C PRO A 763 23.20 -24.90 -69.05
N LEU A 764 21.92 -25.23 -69.21
CA LEU A 764 21.26 -26.40 -68.61
C LEU A 764 21.86 -27.74 -69.08
N ASN A 765 22.53 -27.75 -70.22
CA ASN A 765 23.31 -28.87 -70.74
C ASN A 765 24.65 -29.08 -70.00
N LYS A 766 25.04 -28.17 -69.10
CA LYS A 766 26.25 -28.24 -68.27
C LYS A 766 25.92 -28.17 -66.78
N LYS A 767 24.82 -28.78 -66.33
CA LYS A 767 24.38 -28.81 -64.91
C LYS A 767 25.41 -29.29 -63.88
N GLN A 768 26.49 -29.95 -64.32
CA GLN A 768 27.58 -30.41 -63.45
C GLN A 768 28.85 -29.55 -63.55
N ALA A 769 28.88 -28.54 -64.42
CA ALA A 769 30.01 -27.63 -64.52
C ALA A 769 29.96 -26.62 -63.37
N THR A 770 31.10 -26.42 -62.72
CA THR A 770 31.27 -25.41 -61.68
C THR A 770 31.47 -24.02 -62.28
N LEU A 771 31.22 -22.97 -61.50
CA LEU A 771 31.34 -21.59 -61.97
C LEU A 771 32.76 -21.27 -62.53
N HIS A 772 33.81 -21.83 -61.93
CA HIS A 772 35.19 -21.61 -62.37
C HIS A 772 35.47 -22.28 -63.72
N GLN A 773 34.96 -23.50 -63.96
CA GLN A 773 35.12 -24.19 -65.25
C GLN A 773 34.45 -23.43 -66.40
N LEU A 774 33.30 -22.82 -66.15
CA LEU A 774 32.64 -21.96 -67.14
C LEU A 774 33.44 -20.69 -67.42
N PHE A 775 34.13 -20.16 -66.41
CA PHE A 775 35.02 -19.01 -66.56
C PHE A 775 36.29 -19.36 -67.34
N GLU A 776 36.89 -20.51 -67.05
CA GLU A 776 38.05 -21.05 -67.77
C GLU A 776 37.75 -21.28 -69.25
N GLU A 777 36.61 -21.91 -69.58
CA GLU A 777 36.19 -22.11 -70.97
C GLU A 777 35.94 -20.81 -71.73
N GLU A 778 35.41 -19.77 -71.08
CA GLU A 778 35.17 -18.49 -71.74
C GLU A 778 36.47 -17.70 -71.91
N ALA A 779 37.40 -17.80 -70.95
CA ALA A 779 38.75 -17.27 -71.07
C ALA A 779 39.52 -17.95 -72.21
N GLU A 780 39.38 -19.27 -72.39
CA GLU A 780 39.99 -20.00 -73.52
C GLU A 780 39.47 -19.55 -74.89
N LYS A 781 38.21 -19.13 -75.00
CA LYS A 781 37.64 -18.63 -76.27
C LYS A 781 38.16 -17.25 -76.66
N SER A 782 38.65 -16.47 -75.70
CA SER A 782 39.13 -15.10 -75.93
C SER A 782 40.30 -14.74 -75.01
N PRO A 783 41.44 -15.43 -75.12
CA PRO A 783 42.54 -15.34 -74.17
C PRO A 783 43.22 -13.96 -74.17
N ASP A 784 43.13 -13.23 -75.29
CA ASP A 784 43.77 -11.93 -75.48
C ASP A 784 42.86 -10.74 -75.12
N LYS A 785 41.64 -10.99 -74.62
CA LYS A 785 40.74 -9.93 -74.15
C LYS A 785 40.90 -9.72 -72.65
N VAL A 786 40.87 -8.46 -72.23
CA VAL A 786 40.81 -8.10 -70.80
C VAL A 786 39.52 -8.67 -70.22
N ALA A 787 39.63 -9.47 -69.17
CA ALA A 787 38.49 -9.93 -68.40
C ALA A 787 37.83 -8.71 -67.75
N VAL A 788 36.57 -8.44 -68.13
CA VAL A 788 35.74 -7.38 -67.54
C VAL A 788 34.72 -8.01 -66.63
#